data_AF-A0A967RRD4-F1
#
_entry.id   AF-A0A967RRD4-F1
#
_cell.length_a   1.000
_cell.length_b   1.000
_cell.length_c   1.000
_cell.angle_alpha   90.00
_cell.angle_beta   90.00
_cell.angle_gamma   90.00
#
_symmetry.space_group_name_H-M   'P 1'
#
loop_
_entity.id
_entity.type
_entity.pdbx_description
1 polymer ?
#
loop_
_entity_poly.entity_id
_entity_poly.type
_entity_poly.pdbx_seq_one_letter_code
_entity_poly.pdbx_strand_id
1 'polypeptide(L)'
;MHTTECFRTTSLSLQIVSVLGMLFATTVPAALAGPENEAEQIASLAGFHGGLVIHVGCGDGELTAALRLKDNCVVQGLQRDAKRVETARAVIRATGLYGPVSVIHWRGKKLPYVDNLASIVVCEDAGVVPSGEIMRVLRPYGAAVVKRNGKWTVTIKPQMEGTDEWEQHYHGADNNAVAQDTVVGPPRRYQWLGEPQWQRSHLAMPSINSMVSTKGRLFTVEDLGSAEHPALPGKQALVARDAYNGIVLWRVMFTDWHPIYIRNKEMPVQIQRRLAAVGDVVYCTPGYSAPITVFDAATGAVIKKYASTAGTMEFVHDRGVLYVVTGDQSDISQALTDPSRSALKTSMFKHEAYGPTIKRPTDPKNDILAIDANSGSQLWRISGADTKGYEGATLGVINDRVVFATSTELVCVDAANGKSLWRVPAPIVLKGPAGIAVSLVLSDRAAYLADSERLRAFRLADGQALWETPATINHHKAPDVFLANGLVWAAAYSGSTGRPAPALGLTRMGVNGFDPETGKLVKQIDQTMLGPMGHDRCYRNRITTRYYINTVTGGSDFLDLSSSAELPNPWIRSTCGIGPLPCNGLYYAGPPSCACCNSVMLNALNAMAAEPGLAKSDQPIKVGTEATLEKGPAFSAIANLNSPTSGSLNDWPTYRHDNARTGTTKNKVPAVLGKRWETKLGTRASAPVIAAGMVFAADVDGHAVCAMKAADGKVVWRFSAEGRVDSPPTYYQGLLLFGSRDGSAYCLRAADGALVWRFRPLERRMICAYGQPESAWPICGSILIRDGLAYFAAGRNSFIDGGIFLYALDPRSGEVVHQKRMYGPYGENGFPIENREVVKGMSIEGFKGDIFIADDRLLYLRHQAFTPNLSPVKLQDVKQPHLIPSHGFLEAIPQHRSFWTIDTMLHYDIPTGRGGVHGDILVIDGSRFYEVRGYPPGRTVWFDPRTSGYTLYAGTYGTSAKAAADKVLAGTGRRAATQAATKQGKGRQARTRKRNVVNVAPSAKLWSSSIPLTGKAIALADDVLFVAGTPVAFPKDDLAKAYEGRMGGILWAASASTGEKLAQYTLDAPPIWDSLAAANGLLFLSLTDGRVICMGPKTGL
;
A
#
# COMPACT_ATOMS: atom_id res chain seq x y z
N MET A 1 -32.52 35.27 -33.64
CA MET A 1 -33.12 36.61 -33.55
C MET A 1 -32.18 37.49 -32.75
N HIS A 2 -31.69 38.55 -33.41
CA HIS A 2 -30.99 39.76 -32.91
C HIS A 2 -29.76 39.63 -31.99
N THR A 3 -28.58 40.23 -32.22
CA THR A 3 -27.87 40.96 -33.32
C THR A 3 -26.51 41.38 -32.67
N THR A 4 -25.33 41.07 -33.25
CA THR A 4 -24.27 41.99 -33.85
C THR A 4 -23.57 42.93 -32.84
N GLU A 5 -22.26 43.25 -32.83
CA GLU A 5 -21.21 43.56 -33.84
C GLU A 5 -19.81 43.21 -33.23
N CYS A 6 -18.76 42.70 -33.91
CA CYS A 6 -17.99 43.09 -35.10
C CYS A 6 -17.02 44.27 -34.89
N PHE A 7 -15.70 44.00 -34.90
CA PHE A 7 -14.69 44.80 -35.62
C PHE A 7 -13.48 43.92 -35.99
N ARG A 8 -13.22 43.83 -37.29
CA ARG A 8 -11.97 43.37 -37.91
C ARG A 8 -11.15 44.60 -38.29
N THR A 9 -9.82 44.52 -38.20
CA THR A 9 -8.92 45.10 -39.21
C THR A 9 -7.68 44.23 -39.37
N THR A 10 -7.48 43.79 -40.61
CA THR A 10 -6.33 43.10 -41.19
C THR A 10 -5.18 44.06 -41.50
N SER A 11 -3.93 43.62 -41.36
CA SER A 11 -2.92 43.88 -42.40
C SER A 11 -1.83 42.80 -42.38
N LEU A 12 -1.45 42.37 -43.58
CA LEU A 12 -0.44 41.37 -43.91
C LEU A 12 0.79 42.12 -44.42
N SER A 13 1.99 41.79 -43.97
CA SER A 13 3.21 42.01 -44.77
C SER A 13 4.39 41.19 -44.24
N LEU A 14 4.91 40.38 -45.15
CA LEU A 14 6.11 39.55 -45.06
C LEU A 14 7.33 40.41 -45.42
N GLN A 15 8.44 40.36 -44.67
CA GLN A 15 9.79 40.45 -45.23
C GLN A 15 10.88 40.07 -44.22
N ILE A 16 11.91 39.40 -44.75
CA ILE A 16 13.08 38.79 -44.13
C ILE A 16 14.22 39.83 -44.10
N VAL A 17 15.16 39.71 -43.14
CA VAL A 17 16.65 39.81 -43.28
C VAL A 17 17.37 40.54 -42.11
N SER A 18 18.21 39.73 -41.42
CA SER A 18 19.51 39.96 -40.74
C SER A 18 19.73 40.90 -39.54
N VAL A 19 20.16 40.25 -38.44
CA VAL A 19 21.36 40.48 -37.59
C VAL A 19 22.13 41.81 -37.74
N LEU A 20 22.16 42.64 -36.69
CA LEU A 20 23.36 42.96 -35.88
C LEU A 20 22.99 43.94 -34.74
N GLY A 21 23.77 43.89 -33.67
CA GLY A 21 23.36 44.27 -32.32
C GLY A 21 23.41 45.77 -31.98
N MET A 22 22.71 46.08 -30.88
CA MET A 22 22.97 47.23 -30.02
C MET A 22 22.49 46.90 -28.61
N LEU A 23 23.42 47.04 -27.66
CA LEU A 23 23.17 46.95 -26.23
C LEU A 23 22.14 48.00 -25.83
N PHE A 24 20.93 47.57 -25.46
CA PHE A 24 20.11 48.32 -24.52
C PHE A 24 20.20 47.61 -23.17
N ALA A 25 20.93 48.22 -22.25
CA ALA A 25 20.86 47.90 -20.84
C ALA A 25 19.46 48.28 -20.35
N THR A 26 18.53 47.33 -20.41
CA THR A 26 17.29 47.42 -19.66
C THR A 26 17.61 47.15 -18.21
N THR A 27 17.71 48.22 -17.43
CA THR A 27 17.66 48.15 -15.97
C THR A 27 16.32 47.55 -15.58
N VAL A 28 16.29 46.25 -15.32
CA VAL A 28 15.20 45.59 -14.61
C VAL A 28 15.08 46.31 -13.26
N PRO A 29 13.89 46.81 -12.86
CA PRO A 29 13.72 47.37 -11.53
C PRO A 29 14.09 46.28 -10.53
N ALA A 30 14.91 46.60 -9.53
CA ALA A 30 15.20 45.68 -8.43
C ALA A 30 13.88 45.25 -7.79
N ALA A 31 13.38 44.07 -8.20
CA ALA A 31 12.20 43.46 -7.62
C ALA A 31 12.51 43.14 -6.15
N LEU A 32 11.64 43.59 -5.26
CA LEU A 32 11.72 43.37 -3.82
C LEU A 32 11.98 41.88 -3.51
N ALA A 33 13.07 41.61 -2.80
CA ALA A 33 13.49 40.29 -2.38
C ALA A 33 12.51 39.74 -1.33
N GLY A 34 11.83 38.63 -1.65
CA GLY A 34 10.91 37.93 -0.75
C GLY A 34 11.09 36.41 -0.86
N PRO A 35 10.64 35.64 0.14
CA PRO A 35 10.87 34.19 0.23
C PRO A 35 10.28 33.41 -0.94
N GLU A 36 9.17 33.87 -1.54
CA GLU A 36 8.54 33.26 -2.71
C GLU A 36 9.43 33.33 -3.95
N ASN A 37 9.94 34.53 -4.27
CA ASN A 37 10.87 34.73 -5.39
C ASN A 37 12.16 33.92 -5.21
N GLU A 38 12.68 33.84 -3.97
CA GLU A 38 13.86 33.03 -3.66
C GLU A 38 13.58 31.52 -3.82
N ALA A 39 12.41 31.04 -3.39
CA ALA A 39 11.99 29.65 -3.58
C ALA A 39 11.84 29.29 -5.08
N GLU A 40 11.26 30.17 -5.90
CA GLU A 40 11.16 30.00 -7.35
C GLU A 40 12.53 29.95 -8.02
N GLN A 41 13.46 30.83 -7.61
CA GLN A 41 14.84 30.81 -8.07
C GLN A 41 15.52 29.48 -7.75
N ILE A 42 15.38 28.99 -6.52
CA ILE A 42 15.93 27.70 -6.09
C ILE A 42 15.37 26.56 -6.93
N ALA A 43 14.06 26.51 -7.15
CA ALA A 43 13.44 25.47 -7.97
C ALA A 43 13.88 25.52 -9.44
N SER A 44 13.97 26.71 -10.02
CA SER A 44 14.42 26.90 -11.39
C SER A 44 15.86 26.41 -11.57
N LEU A 45 16.77 26.81 -10.67
CA LEU A 45 18.17 26.36 -10.69
C LEU A 45 18.30 24.84 -10.52
N ALA A 46 17.42 24.22 -9.76
CA ALA A 46 17.42 22.79 -9.49
C ALA A 46 16.68 21.93 -10.53
N GLY A 47 15.93 22.53 -11.46
CA GLY A 47 15.02 21.78 -12.35
C GLY A 47 13.94 21.02 -11.57
N PHE A 48 13.44 21.62 -10.48
CA PHE A 48 12.54 20.95 -9.55
C PHE A 48 11.09 20.99 -9.99
N HIS A 49 10.42 19.83 -9.95
CA HIS A 49 8.99 19.72 -10.32
C HIS A 49 8.11 19.09 -9.24
N GLY A 50 8.67 18.67 -8.10
CA GLY A 50 7.97 17.99 -7.01
C GLY A 50 8.83 16.94 -6.29
N GLY A 51 8.37 16.50 -5.13
CA GLY A 51 9.07 15.55 -4.27
C GLY A 51 9.42 16.11 -2.89
N LEU A 52 10.42 15.50 -2.24
CA LEU A 52 10.83 15.85 -0.87
C LEU A 52 11.95 16.90 -0.88
N VAL A 53 11.70 18.04 -0.23
CA VAL A 53 12.67 19.11 0.00
C VAL A 53 13.12 19.08 1.45
N ILE A 54 14.43 18.98 1.68
CA ILE A 54 15.04 19.12 2.99
C ILE A 54 15.68 20.51 3.07
N HIS A 55 15.22 21.34 4.00
CA HIS A 55 15.74 22.69 4.18
C HIS A 55 16.61 22.78 5.45
N VAL A 56 17.93 22.81 5.28
CA VAL A 56 18.90 22.89 6.36
C VAL A 56 19.14 24.34 6.77
N GLY A 57 18.88 24.66 8.03
CA GLY A 57 19.10 26.00 8.58
C GLY A 57 17.92 26.94 8.38
N CYS A 58 16.70 26.42 8.51
CA CYS A 58 15.45 27.05 8.05
C CYS A 58 15.01 28.38 8.68
N GLY A 59 15.86 29.04 9.47
CA GLY A 59 15.57 30.35 10.06
C GLY A 59 14.28 30.39 10.88
N ASP A 60 13.40 31.32 10.51
CA ASP A 60 12.06 31.56 11.03
C ASP A 60 10.95 30.83 10.25
N GLY A 61 11.30 30.01 9.27
CA GLY A 61 10.36 29.19 8.51
C GLY A 61 9.72 29.84 7.29
N GLU A 62 9.94 31.13 6.99
CA GLU A 62 9.28 31.80 5.85
C GLU A 62 9.69 31.18 4.50
N LEU A 63 10.99 31.07 4.24
CA LEU A 63 11.51 30.39 3.04
C LEU A 63 11.10 28.91 3.01
N THR A 64 11.01 28.26 4.18
CA THR A 64 10.59 26.86 4.28
C THR A 64 9.16 26.65 3.84
N ALA A 65 8.26 27.58 4.19
CA ALA A 65 6.89 27.59 3.70
C ALA A 65 6.86 27.84 2.17
N ALA A 66 7.62 28.82 1.69
CA ALA A 66 7.68 29.18 0.27
C ALA A 66 8.25 28.07 -0.63
N LEU A 67 9.15 27.23 -0.12
CA LEU A 67 9.68 26.07 -0.85
C LEU A 67 8.61 25.01 -1.19
N ARG A 68 7.42 25.07 -0.60
CA ARG A 68 6.25 24.29 -1.03
C ARG A 68 5.57 24.98 -2.21
N LEU A 69 6.21 24.89 -3.37
CA LEU A 69 5.76 25.55 -4.61
C LEU A 69 4.40 25.03 -5.11
N LYS A 70 4.12 23.75 -4.89
CA LYS A 70 2.90 23.05 -5.33
C LYS A 70 2.52 21.94 -4.34
N ASP A 71 1.32 21.40 -4.48
CA ASP A 71 0.83 20.33 -3.60
C ASP A 71 1.60 19.01 -3.69
N ASN A 72 2.35 18.81 -4.78
CA ASN A 72 3.26 17.67 -4.97
C ASN A 72 4.65 17.88 -4.32
N CYS A 73 4.83 18.93 -3.53
CA CYS A 73 6.05 19.24 -2.79
C CYS A 73 5.82 19.05 -1.29
N VAL A 74 6.74 18.34 -0.63
CA VAL A 74 6.74 18.14 0.82
C VAL A 74 8.05 18.70 1.34
N VAL A 75 7.99 19.55 2.36
CA VAL A 75 9.16 20.28 2.86
C VAL A 75 9.38 19.97 4.33
N GLN A 76 10.60 19.59 4.69
CA GLN A 76 11.00 19.47 6.09
C GLN A 76 12.21 20.37 6.38
N GLY A 77 11.97 21.38 7.21
CA GLY A 77 13.00 22.25 7.75
C GLY A 77 13.75 21.60 8.92
N LEU A 78 15.07 21.74 8.94
CA LEU A 78 15.95 21.34 10.04
C LEU A 78 16.47 22.59 10.75
N GLN A 79 16.16 22.71 12.03
CA GLN A 79 16.61 23.82 12.87
C GLN A 79 17.37 23.33 14.10
N ARG A 80 18.50 23.98 14.40
CA ARG A 80 19.41 23.64 15.51
C ARG A 80 18.98 24.26 16.82
N ASP A 81 18.39 25.44 16.79
CA ASP A 81 17.88 26.14 17.97
C ASP A 81 16.42 25.77 18.24
N ALA A 82 16.16 25.14 19.39
CA ALA A 82 14.82 24.74 19.81
C ALA A 82 13.81 25.90 19.90
N LYS A 83 14.24 27.13 20.23
CA LYS A 83 13.34 28.30 20.25
C LYS A 83 12.95 28.73 18.83
N ARG A 84 13.90 28.66 17.89
CA ARG A 84 13.63 28.97 16.47
C ARG A 84 12.77 27.90 15.81
N VAL A 85 12.83 26.63 16.26
CA VAL A 85 11.90 25.57 15.83
C VAL A 85 10.47 26.01 16.08
N GLU A 86 10.13 26.40 17.32
CA GLU A 86 8.74 26.80 17.64
C GLU A 86 8.29 28.06 16.90
N THR A 87 9.20 29.01 16.69
CA THR A 87 8.93 30.20 15.86
C THR A 87 8.59 29.80 14.42
N ALA A 88 9.42 28.95 13.80
CA ALA A 88 9.20 28.49 12.44
C ALA A 88 7.91 27.69 12.28
N ARG A 89 7.60 26.85 13.26
CA ARG A 89 6.32 26.11 13.29
C ARG A 89 5.12 27.04 13.37
N ALA A 90 5.21 28.11 14.16
CA ALA A 90 4.14 29.10 14.26
C ALA A 90 3.92 29.83 12.93
N VAL A 91 4.99 30.28 12.27
CA VAL A 91 4.94 30.94 10.96
C VAL A 91 4.31 30.03 9.91
N ILE A 92 4.81 28.80 9.76
CA ILE A 92 4.30 27.83 8.77
C ILE A 92 2.84 27.45 9.07
N ARG A 93 2.44 27.39 10.34
CA ARG A 93 1.06 27.10 10.70
C ARG A 93 0.12 28.25 10.35
N ALA A 94 0.56 29.50 10.47
CA ALA A 94 -0.22 30.67 10.10
C ALA A 94 -0.56 30.70 8.59
N THR A 95 0.24 30.04 7.75
CA THR A 95 -0.05 29.89 6.31
C THR A 95 -1.00 28.71 5.99
N GLY A 96 -1.35 27.89 6.99
CA GLY A 96 -2.17 26.68 6.80
C GLY A 96 -1.43 25.50 6.17
N LEU A 97 -0.10 25.57 6.01
CA LEU A 97 0.72 24.57 5.32
C LEU A 97 1.35 23.51 6.24
N TYR A 98 1.16 23.63 7.56
CA TYR A 98 1.83 22.76 8.52
C TYR A 98 1.39 21.29 8.36
N GLY A 99 2.37 20.38 8.29
CA GLY A 99 2.18 18.98 7.94
C GLY A 99 2.94 18.64 6.65
N PRO A 100 2.41 19.01 5.47
CA PRO A 100 3.17 19.01 4.21
C PRO A 100 4.43 19.88 4.28
N VAL A 101 4.41 20.95 5.08
CA VAL A 101 5.60 21.69 5.51
C VAL A 101 5.78 21.48 7.01
N SER A 102 6.92 20.99 7.45
CA SER A 102 7.20 20.74 8.87
C SER A 102 8.60 21.20 9.27
N VAL A 103 8.82 21.41 10.56
CA VAL A 103 10.15 21.72 11.11
C VAL A 103 10.45 20.80 12.27
N ILE A 104 11.64 20.21 12.25
CA ILE A 104 12.14 19.35 13.33
C ILE A 104 13.40 19.95 13.95
N HIS A 105 13.61 19.63 15.22
CA HIS A 105 14.81 20.00 15.92
C HIS A 105 15.93 19.02 15.58
N TRP A 106 17.06 19.51 15.09
CA TRP A 106 18.21 18.71 14.67
C TRP A 106 19.52 19.44 14.98
N ARG A 107 20.43 18.80 15.71
CA ARG A 107 21.70 19.42 16.18
C ARG A 107 22.97 18.80 15.57
N GLY A 108 22.82 17.78 14.72
CA GLY A 108 23.94 16.98 14.22
C GLY A 108 24.66 17.58 13.02
N LYS A 109 25.64 16.83 12.49
CA LYS A 109 26.17 17.00 11.12
C LYS A 109 25.65 15.93 10.16
N LYS A 110 25.11 14.85 10.70
CA LYS A 110 24.47 13.76 9.96
C LYS A 110 22.97 14.05 9.86
N LEU A 111 22.44 14.06 8.65
CA LEU A 111 21.03 14.24 8.37
C LEU A 111 20.25 12.96 8.75
N PRO A 112 19.05 13.08 9.33
CA PRO A 112 18.32 11.95 9.91
C PRO A 112 17.63 11.05 8.87
N TYR A 113 17.93 11.18 7.58
CA TYR A 113 17.23 10.47 6.50
C TYR A 113 18.01 9.25 6.01
N VAL A 114 17.28 8.30 5.45
CA VAL A 114 17.87 7.19 4.68
C VAL A 114 18.60 7.69 3.45
N ASP A 115 19.45 6.85 2.89
CA ASP A 115 20.17 7.16 1.66
C ASP A 115 19.19 7.41 0.52
N ASN A 116 19.54 8.32 -0.37
CA ASN A 116 18.82 8.62 -1.60
C ASN A 116 17.36 9.06 -1.43
N LEU A 117 16.94 9.67 -0.31
CA LEU A 117 15.54 10.03 -0.08
C LEU A 117 15.14 11.40 -0.66
N ALA A 118 15.98 12.42 -0.48
CA ALA A 118 15.60 13.80 -0.77
C ALA A 118 15.68 14.09 -2.27
N SER A 119 14.63 14.71 -2.83
CA SER A 119 14.65 15.24 -4.20
C SER A 119 15.54 16.49 -4.26
N ILE A 120 15.46 17.33 -3.22
CA ILE A 120 16.32 18.51 -3.05
C ILE A 120 16.80 18.64 -1.61
N VAL A 121 18.06 19.05 -1.45
CA VAL A 121 18.57 19.58 -0.19
C VAL A 121 18.94 21.05 -0.38
N VAL A 122 18.20 21.94 0.29
CA VAL A 122 18.50 23.38 0.34
C VAL A 122 19.32 23.63 1.61
N CYS A 123 20.46 24.29 1.50
CA CYS A 123 21.33 24.58 2.64
C CYS A 123 21.76 26.05 2.63
N GLU A 124 21.29 26.82 3.62
CA GLU A 124 21.56 28.26 3.71
C GLU A 124 23.01 28.59 4.12
N ASP A 125 23.69 27.68 4.83
CA ASP A 125 25.04 27.90 5.34
C ASP A 125 25.97 26.75 4.94
N ALA A 126 26.87 27.06 4.00
CA ALA A 126 27.86 26.11 3.50
C ALA A 126 28.81 25.66 4.63
N GLY A 127 28.81 24.36 4.92
CA GLY A 127 29.70 23.75 5.92
C GLY A 127 28.99 23.27 7.19
N VAL A 128 27.71 23.59 7.39
CA VAL A 128 26.91 23.02 8.48
C VAL A 128 26.77 21.50 8.33
N VAL A 129 26.53 21.03 7.09
CA VAL A 129 26.47 19.62 6.73
C VAL A 129 27.59 19.31 5.73
N PRO A 130 28.39 18.25 5.94
CA PRO A 130 29.38 17.81 4.97
C PRO A 130 28.76 17.49 3.60
N SER A 131 29.44 17.85 2.50
CA SER A 131 28.95 17.59 1.14
C SER A 131 28.64 16.10 0.91
N GLY A 132 29.49 15.19 1.40
CA GLY A 132 29.26 13.75 1.30
C GLY A 132 27.96 13.29 1.98
N GLU A 133 27.56 13.94 3.08
CA GLU A 133 26.30 13.64 3.78
C GLU A 133 25.09 14.17 3.02
N ILE A 134 25.20 15.37 2.40
CA ILE A 134 24.17 15.88 1.49
C ILE A 134 24.01 14.90 0.32
N MET A 135 25.10 14.48 -0.31
CA MET A 135 25.07 13.53 -1.43
C MET A 135 24.57 12.15 -1.02
N ARG A 136 24.76 11.70 0.22
CA ARG A 136 24.18 10.46 0.74
C ARG A 136 22.65 10.51 0.75
N VAL A 137 22.08 11.59 1.29
CA VAL A 137 20.62 11.76 1.42
C VAL A 137 19.94 12.13 0.10
N LEU A 138 20.62 12.85 -0.78
CA LEU A 138 20.07 13.25 -2.07
C LEU A 138 19.82 12.01 -2.94
N ARG A 139 18.65 11.90 -3.57
CA ARG A 139 18.39 10.83 -4.53
C ARG A 139 19.20 11.01 -5.83
N PRO A 140 19.45 9.94 -6.60
CA PRO A 140 19.91 10.07 -7.99
C PRO A 140 19.03 11.05 -8.78
N TYR A 141 19.69 11.91 -9.57
CA TYR A 141 19.12 13.06 -10.29
C TYR A 141 18.49 14.16 -9.41
N GLY A 142 18.65 14.09 -8.08
CA GLY A 142 18.28 15.17 -7.17
C GLY A 142 19.31 16.30 -7.17
N ALA A 143 18.93 17.45 -6.59
CA ALA A 143 19.77 18.64 -6.52
C ALA A 143 20.14 19.05 -5.08
N ALA A 144 21.43 19.32 -4.85
CA ALA A 144 21.90 20.05 -3.68
C ALA A 144 21.99 21.54 -4.05
N VAL A 145 21.22 22.39 -3.37
CA VAL A 145 21.19 23.84 -3.57
C VAL A 145 21.79 24.51 -2.34
N VAL A 146 23.04 24.95 -2.44
CA VAL A 146 23.83 25.43 -1.30
C VAL A 146 24.18 26.90 -1.50
N LYS A 147 23.89 27.74 -0.49
CA LYS A 147 24.25 29.15 -0.50
C LYS A 147 25.73 29.30 -0.17
N ARG A 148 26.49 29.95 -1.05
CA ARG A 148 27.92 30.24 -0.90
C ARG A 148 28.14 31.71 -1.24
N ASN A 149 28.74 32.48 -0.32
CA ASN A 149 28.97 33.91 -0.50
C ASN A 149 27.71 34.68 -0.94
N GLY A 150 26.56 34.35 -0.33
CA GLY A 150 25.26 34.95 -0.65
C GLY A 150 24.60 34.48 -1.95
N LYS A 151 25.23 33.58 -2.73
CA LYS A 151 24.69 33.06 -4.00
C LYS A 151 24.35 31.58 -3.90
N TRP A 152 23.23 31.18 -4.49
CA TRP A 152 22.85 29.77 -4.61
C TRP A 152 23.69 29.05 -5.67
N THR A 153 24.23 27.89 -5.31
CA THR A 153 24.96 27.00 -6.21
C THR A 153 24.28 25.64 -6.24
N VAL A 154 24.22 25.01 -7.41
CA VAL A 154 23.53 23.72 -7.60
C VAL A 154 24.52 22.63 -7.95
N THR A 155 24.33 21.45 -7.36
CA THR A 155 25.03 20.22 -7.73
C THR A 155 24.01 19.10 -7.90
N ILE A 156 24.00 18.47 -9.07
CA ILE A 156 23.11 17.35 -9.37
C ILE A 156 23.81 16.04 -9.03
N LYS A 157 23.11 15.14 -8.33
CA LYS A 157 23.62 13.79 -8.08
C LYS A 157 23.47 12.93 -9.34
N PRO A 158 24.55 12.31 -9.84
CA PRO A 158 24.45 11.41 -10.98
C PRO A 158 23.64 10.15 -10.63
N GLN A 159 23.33 9.34 -11.64
CA GLN A 159 22.86 7.98 -11.45
C GLN A 159 23.85 7.19 -10.58
N MET A 160 23.34 6.27 -9.77
CA MET A 160 24.18 5.40 -8.95
C MET A 160 24.76 4.28 -9.82
N GLU A 161 26.06 4.02 -9.66
CA GLU A 161 26.73 2.90 -10.31
C GLU A 161 26.06 1.56 -9.96
N GLY A 162 25.95 0.66 -10.93
CA GLY A 162 25.37 -0.66 -10.74
C GLY A 162 23.85 -0.69 -10.60
N THR A 163 23.16 0.45 -10.71
CA THR A 163 21.69 0.52 -10.75
C THR A 163 21.17 0.51 -12.18
N ASP A 164 19.98 -0.05 -12.36
CA ASP A 164 19.32 -0.18 -13.66
C ASP A 164 17.99 0.60 -13.68
N GLU A 165 17.50 0.89 -14.88
CA GLU A 165 16.15 1.39 -15.11
C GLU A 165 15.26 0.28 -15.68
N TRP A 166 13.96 0.52 -15.81
CA TRP A 166 13.03 -0.50 -16.30
C TRP A 166 11.97 0.17 -17.16
N GLU A 167 12.34 0.50 -18.38
CA GLU A 167 11.60 1.41 -19.26
C GLU A 167 10.28 0.80 -19.79
N GLN A 168 10.21 -0.52 -19.91
CA GLN A 168 9.07 -1.24 -20.51
C GLN A 168 8.64 -2.44 -19.65
N HIS A 169 7.44 -3.00 -19.86
CA HIS A 169 6.88 -4.05 -18.98
C HIS A 169 7.84 -5.24 -18.71
N TYR A 170 8.62 -5.65 -19.71
CA TYR A 170 9.66 -6.68 -19.59
C TYR A 170 11.07 -6.10 -19.80
N HIS A 171 11.37 -4.97 -19.15
CA HIS A 171 12.62 -4.22 -19.20
C HIS A 171 12.82 -3.48 -20.53
N GLY A 172 13.00 -4.21 -21.63
CA GLY A 172 13.22 -3.66 -22.96
C GLY A 172 12.31 -4.26 -24.03
N ALA A 173 12.60 -3.92 -25.29
CA ALA A 173 11.86 -4.42 -26.45
C ALA A 173 12.17 -5.88 -26.79
N ASP A 174 13.26 -6.45 -26.25
CA ASP A 174 13.66 -7.85 -26.40
C ASP A 174 12.83 -8.83 -25.53
N ASN A 175 11.91 -8.29 -24.72
CA ASN A 175 11.07 -9.02 -23.77
C ASN A 175 11.84 -9.78 -22.67
N ASN A 176 13.10 -9.43 -22.46
CA ASN A 176 13.96 -10.05 -21.46
C ASN A 176 13.77 -9.39 -20.09
N ALA A 177 12.89 -9.96 -19.26
CA ALA A 177 12.53 -9.41 -17.95
C ALA A 177 13.64 -9.56 -16.88
N VAL A 178 14.82 -9.01 -17.16
CA VAL A 178 16.07 -9.08 -16.40
C VAL A 178 16.47 -7.68 -16.00
N ALA A 179 16.66 -7.44 -14.71
CA ALA A 179 17.35 -6.23 -14.26
C ALA A 179 18.87 -6.44 -14.34
N GLN A 180 19.56 -5.49 -14.95
CA GLN A 180 21.02 -5.38 -14.88
C GLN A 180 21.50 -4.84 -13.53
N ASP A 181 20.56 -4.50 -12.64
CA ASP A 181 20.83 -3.96 -11.31
C ASP A 181 21.61 -4.95 -10.43
N THR A 182 22.76 -4.52 -9.94
CA THR A 182 23.65 -5.28 -9.05
C THR A 182 23.48 -4.90 -7.58
N VAL A 183 22.75 -3.83 -7.29
CA VAL A 183 22.51 -3.29 -5.95
C VAL A 183 21.25 -3.91 -5.33
N VAL A 184 20.24 -4.19 -6.17
CA VAL A 184 19.01 -4.87 -5.74
C VAL A 184 19.33 -6.24 -5.12
N GLY A 185 18.69 -6.54 -4.00
CA GLY A 185 18.80 -7.81 -3.31
C GLY A 185 17.62 -8.04 -2.35
N PRO A 186 17.71 -9.09 -1.50
CA PRO A 186 16.66 -9.44 -0.57
C PRO A 186 16.29 -8.24 0.34
N PRO A 187 15.03 -7.77 0.32
CA PRO A 187 14.67 -6.55 1.04
C PRO A 187 14.81 -6.70 2.55
N ARG A 188 15.45 -5.73 3.20
CA ARG A 188 15.66 -5.70 4.65
C ARG A 188 15.38 -4.34 5.30
N ARG A 189 15.22 -3.29 4.49
CA ARG A 189 14.97 -1.92 4.92
C ARG A 189 13.83 -1.30 4.10
N TYR A 190 12.93 -0.55 4.73
CA TYR A 190 12.07 0.34 3.95
C TYR A 190 12.89 1.51 3.39
N GLN A 191 12.56 1.87 2.14
CA GLN A 191 12.89 3.16 1.55
C GLN A 191 11.66 4.08 1.65
N TRP A 192 10.50 3.60 1.20
CA TRP A 192 9.21 4.27 1.39
C TRP A 192 8.02 3.31 1.23
N LEU A 193 6.85 3.76 1.69
CA LEU A 193 5.55 3.13 1.47
C LEU A 193 4.49 4.19 1.10
N GLY A 194 3.55 3.86 0.22
CA GLY A 194 2.56 4.80 -0.29
C GLY A 194 1.32 4.14 -0.91
N GLU A 195 0.44 4.97 -1.45
CA GLU A 195 -0.80 4.53 -2.10
C GLU A 195 -0.53 3.86 -3.47
N PRO A 196 -1.39 2.92 -3.91
CA PRO A 196 -2.58 2.42 -3.22
C PRO A 196 -2.23 1.48 -2.04
N GLN A 197 -2.89 1.68 -0.90
CA GLN A 197 -2.71 0.86 0.29
C GLN A 197 -3.22 -0.58 0.10
N TRP A 198 -4.33 -0.72 -0.62
CA TRP A 198 -5.01 -1.98 -0.88
C TRP A 198 -5.35 -2.14 -2.36
N GLN A 199 -5.38 -3.39 -2.83
CA GLN A 199 -6.10 -3.70 -4.07
C GLN A 199 -7.62 -3.72 -3.78
N ARG A 200 -8.43 -3.36 -4.78
CA ARG A 200 -9.90 -3.39 -4.66
C ARG A 200 -10.44 -4.75 -4.26
N SER A 201 -9.97 -5.81 -4.91
CA SER A 201 -10.46 -7.16 -4.66
C SER A 201 -9.49 -8.21 -5.15
N HIS A 202 -9.55 -9.38 -4.53
CA HIS A 202 -8.97 -10.60 -5.09
C HIS A 202 -9.68 -11.09 -6.35
N LEU A 203 -10.94 -10.67 -6.54
CA LEU A 203 -11.84 -11.19 -7.56
C LEU A 203 -12.02 -10.24 -8.75
N ALA A 204 -11.33 -9.10 -8.75
CA ALA A 204 -11.36 -8.10 -9.81
C ALA A 204 -9.97 -7.98 -10.43
N MET A 205 -9.88 -7.17 -11.50
CA MET A 205 -8.60 -6.82 -12.07
C MET A 205 -7.73 -6.07 -11.02
N PRO A 206 -6.42 -6.33 -10.97
CA PRO A 206 -5.50 -5.64 -10.06
C PRO A 206 -5.57 -4.12 -10.13
N SER A 207 -5.42 -3.45 -8.98
CA SER A 207 -5.40 -1.98 -8.90
C SER A 207 -4.18 -1.33 -9.53
N ILE A 208 -3.11 -2.08 -9.83
CA ILE A 208 -1.96 -1.62 -10.61
C ILE A 208 -1.89 -2.50 -11.86
N ASN A 209 -1.81 -1.86 -13.03
CA ASN A 209 -1.92 -2.51 -14.36
C ASN A 209 -0.62 -2.52 -15.16
N SER A 210 0.24 -1.54 -14.90
CA SER A 210 1.58 -1.42 -15.48
C SER A 210 2.46 -0.72 -14.46
N MET A 211 3.76 -1.01 -14.52
CA MET A 211 4.77 -0.39 -13.66
C MET A 211 6.10 -0.37 -14.42
N VAL A 212 6.67 0.82 -14.63
CA VAL A 212 7.96 1.07 -15.31
C VAL A 212 8.69 2.21 -14.60
N SER A 213 10.00 2.34 -14.80
CA SER A 213 10.82 3.38 -14.18
C SER A 213 11.89 3.92 -15.13
N THR A 214 12.09 5.23 -15.13
CA THR A 214 13.22 5.90 -15.79
C THR A 214 13.54 7.23 -15.08
N LYS A 215 14.81 7.65 -15.11
CA LYS A 215 15.36 8.88 -14.53
C LYS A 215 14.90 9.18 -13.11
N GLY A 216 14.85 8.15 -12.26
CA GLY A 216 14.43 8.26 -10.86
C GLY A 216 12.93 8.55 -10.66
N ARG A 217 12.09 8.25 -11.65
CA ARG A 217 10.63 8.32 -11.55
C ARG A 217 10.02 6.95 -11.81
N LEU A 218 9.02 6.59 -11.01
CA LEU A 218 8.22 5.39 -11.16
C LEU A 218 6.87 5.76 -11.77
N PHE A 219 6.50 5.09 -12.86
CA PHE A 219 5.24 5.29 -13.56
C PHE A 219 4.36 4.06 -13.43
N THR A 220 3.09 4.26 -13.09
CA THR A 220 2.12 3.17 -12.97
C THR A 220 0.78 3.57 -13.58
N VAL A 221 0.05 2.58 -14.09
CA VAL A 221 -1.37 2.74 -14.39
C VAL A 221 -2.18 2.16 -13.24
N GLU A 222 -2.99 2.98 -12.58
CA GLU A 222 -3.61 2.63 -11.28
C GLU A 222 -5.11 2.88 -11.24
N ASP A 223 -5.85 2.01 -10.52
CA ASP A 223 -7.21 2.27 -10.06
C ASP A 223 -7.20 3.04 -8.75
N LEU A 224 -7.62 4.29 -8.79
CA LEU A 224 -7.68 5.21 -7.65
C LEU A 224 -9.02 5.20 -6.92
N GLY A 225 -9.99 4.38 -7.33
CA GLY A 225 -11.28 4.35 -6.63
C GLY A 225 -11.24 3.47 -5.38
N SER A 226 -12.16 3.75 -4.46
CA SER A 226 -12.14 3.19 -3.11
C SER A 226 -12.13 1.66 -3.07
N ALA A 227 -11.23 1.09 -2.25
CA ALA A 227 -11.20 -0.34 -1.96
C ALA A 227 -12.28 -0.79 -0.96
N GLU A 228 -13.04 0.15 -0.36
CA GLU A 228 -14.16 -0.16 0.55
C GLU A 228 -15.28 -0.94 -0.16
N HIS A 229 -15.36 -0.87 -1.49
CA HIS A 229 -16.37 -1.57 -2.26
C HIS A 229 -15.82 -2.05 -3.62
N PRO A 230 -15.67 -3.38 -3.83
CA PRO A 230 -14.99 -3.92 -5.01
C PRO A 230 -15.74 -3.64 -6.32
N ALA A 231 -17.08 -3.54 -6.29
CA ALA A 231 -17.89 -3.26 -7.48
C ALA A 231 -18.05 -1.77 -7.87
N LEU A 232 -17.37 -0.81 -7.22
CA LEU A 232 -17.43 0.59 -7.67
C LEU A 232 -16.80 0.73 -9.08
N PRO A 233 -17.25 1.66 -9.94
CA PRO A 233 -16.53 1.96 -11.17
C PRO A 233 -15.05 2.31 -10.91
N GLY A 234 -14.16 1.84 -11.80
CA GLY A 234 -12.73 2.13 -11.75
C GLY A 234 -12.44 3.64 -11.90
N LYS A 235 -11.39 4.15 -11.24
CA LYS A 235 -10.87 5.52 -11.49
C LYS A 235 -9.43 5.42 -11.96
N GLN A 236 -9.24 5.21 -13.24
CA GLN A 236 -7.91 4.84 -13.75
C GLN A 236 -7.09 6.08 -14.07
N ALA A 237 -5.79 6.01 -13.78
CA ALA A 237 -4.85 7.09 -14.07
C ALA A 237 -3.46 6.57 -14.40
N LEU A 238 -2.75 7.28 -15.28
CA LEU A 238 -1.30 7.26 -15.29
C LEU A 238 -0.81 8.10 -14.11
N VAL A 239 -0.01 7.49 -13.24
CA VAL A 239 0.54 8.10 -12.03
C VAL A 239 2.05 8.10 -12.13
N ALA A 240 2.65 9.29 -11.99
CA ALA A 240 4.09 9.44 -11.83
C ALA A 240 4.42 9.76 -10.38
N ARG A 241 5.40 9.06 -9.82
CA ARG A 241 5.92 9.32 -8.49
C ARG A 241 7.44 9.33 -8.48
N ASP A 242 8.03 10.05 -7.54
CA ASP A 242 9.46 9.98 -7.29
C ASP A 242 9.82 8.55 -6.83
N ALA A 243 10.75 7.91 -7.53
CA ALA A 243 11.06 6.50 -7.30
C ALA A 243 11.73 6.24 -5.94
N TYR A 244 12.32 7.26 -5.31
CA TYR A 244 13.10 7.09 -4.08
C TYR A 244 12.42 7.59 -2.82
N ASN A 245 11.33 8.35 -2.92
CA ASN A 245 10.51 8.76 -1.77
C ASN A 245 9.01 8.52 -1.92
N GLY A 246 8.53 8.10 -3.10
CA GLY A 246 7.15 7.71 -3.33
C GLY A 246 6.14 8.86 -3.42
N ILE A 247 6.59 10.12 -3.35
CA ILE A 247 5.70 11.28 -3.50
C ILE A 247 5.16 11.32 -4.93
N VAL A 248 3.84 11.43 -5.06
CA VAL A 248 3.16 11.56 -6.36
C VAL A 248 3.48 12.94 -6.94
N LEU A 249 4.04 12.95 -8.14
CA LEU A 249 4.44 14.17 -8.84
C LEU A 249 3.27 14.72 -9.67
N TRP A 250 2.58 13.85 -10.40
CA TRP A 250 1.43 14.20 -11.22
C TRP A 250 0.57 12.96 -11.55
N ARG A 251 -0.65 13.21 -12.03
CA ARG A 251 -1.60 12.18 -12.47
C ARG A 251 -2.29 12.62 -13.76
N VAL A 252 -2.49 11.69 -14.68
CA VAL A 252 -3.35 11.87 -15.87
C VAL A 252 -4.49 10.87 -15.77
N MET A 253 -5.71 11.37 -15.54
CA MET A 253 -6.91 10.54 -15.44
C MET A 253 -7.29 10.00 -16.81
N PHE A 254 -7.70 8.74 -16.87
CA PHE A 254 -8.21 8.09 -18.07
C PHE A 254 -9.73 8.14 -18.08
N THR A 255 -10.31 8.35 -19.26
CA THR A 255 -11.76 8.56 -19.41
C THR A 255 -12.52 7.28 -19.76
N ASP A 256 -11.89 6.30 -20.40
CA ASP A 256 -12.51 5.04 -20.82
C ASP A 256 -11.66 3.79 -20.51
N TRP A 257 -10.55 3.92 -19.75
CA TRP A 257 -9.79 2.79 -19.23
C TRP A 257 -10.62 2.13 -18.13
N HIS A 258 -11.65 1.38 -18.48
CA HIS A 258 -12.49 0.69 -17.51
C HIS A 258 -12.25 -0.81 -17.64
N PRO A 259 -11.43 -1.37 -16.75
CA PRO A 259 -11.20 -2.78 -16.73
C PRO A 259 -12.41 -3.48 -16.13
N ILE A 260 -13.28 -3.90 -17.02
CA ILE A 260 -13.89 -5.23 -17.06
C ILE A 260 -13.51 -6.12 -15.88
N TYR A 261 -14.52 -6.51 -15.09
CA TYR A 261 -14.36 -7.51 -14.06
C TYR A 261 -14.18 -8.90 -14.68
N ILE A 262 -12.93 -9.33 -14.80
CA ILE A 262 -12.60 -10.72 -15.09
C ILE A 262 -12.40 -11.45 -13.75
N ARG A 263 -12.89 -12.68 -13.68
CA ARG A 263 -12.80 -13.55 -12.49
C ARG A 263 -11.34 -13.83 -12.14
N ASN A 264 -11.03 -13.97 -10.84
CA ASN A 264 -9.82 -14.64 -10.34
C ASN A 264 -8.49 -14.26 -11.04
N LYS A 265 -8.10 -12.97 -10.99
CA LYS A 265 -6.75 -12.51 -11.42
C LYS A 265 -6.45 -12.74 -12.91
N GLU A 266 -7.49 -12.96 -13.70
CA GLU A 266 -7.42 -12.99 -15.16
C GLU A 266 -7.31 -11.54 -15.64
N MET A 267 -6.30 -11.23 -16.44
CA MET A 267 -6.03 -9.90 -17.01
C MET A 267 -5.51 -10.14 -18.43
N PRO A 268 -5.98 -9.40 -19.46
CA PRO A 268 -5.38 -9.47 -20.78
C PRO A 268 -3.91 -9.03 -20.69
N VAL A 269 -2.99 -9.91 -21.08
CA VAL A 269 -1.53 -9.67 -20.90
C VAL A 269 -1.05 -8.41 -21.61
N GLN A 270 -1.70 -8.05 -22.72
CA GLN A 270 -1.36 -6.89 -23.54
C GLN A 270 -1.58 -5.58 -22.80
N ILE A 271 -2.55 -5.51 -21.86
CA ILE A 271 -2.84 -4.27 -21.13
C ILE A 271 -1.62 -3.77 -20.33
N GLN A 272 -0.76 -4.71 -19.91
CA GLN A 272 0.44 -4.42 -19.15
C GLN A 272 1.52 -3.73 -20.00
N ARG A 273 1.44 -3.91 -21.32
CA ARG A 273 2.39 -3.46 -22.36
C ARG A 273 1.88 -2.23 -23.11
N ARG A 274 1.07 -1.40 -22.44
CA ARG A 274 0.55 -0.13 -22.95
C ARG A 274 1.17 1.08 -22.25
N LEU A 275 2.34 0.88 -21.65
CA LEU A 275 3.14 1.88 -20.95
C LEU A 275 4.63 1.63 -21.24
N ALA A 276 5.33 2.65 -21.71
CA ALA A 276 6.78 2.70 -21.78
C ALA A 276 7.27 4.09 -21.32
N ALA A 277 8.43 4.16 -20.68
CA ALA A 277 9.03 5.42 -20.26
C ALA A 277 10.51 5.40 -20.67
N VAL A 278 10.90 6.31 -21.56
CA VAL A 278 12.22 6.32 -22.18
C VAL A 278 12.80 7.72 -22.03
N GLY A 279 13.84 7.84 -21.20
CA GLY A 279 14.46 9.11 -20.87
C GLY A 279 13.48 10.13 -20.25
N ASP A 280 13.20 11.22 -20.96
CA ASP A 280 12.36 12.33 -20.46
C ASP A 280 10.89 12.24 -20.90
N VAL A 281 10.49 11.14 -21.55
CA VAL A 281 9.11 10.99 -22.03
C VAL A 281 8.48 9.66 -21.62
N VAL A 282 7.14 9.67 -21.52
CA VAL A 282 6.32 8.50 -21.22
C VAL A 282 5.31 8.30 -22.34
N TYR A 283 5.32 7.11 -22.93
CA TYR A 283 4.33 6.65 -23.90
C TYR A 283 3.25 5.87 -23.16
N CYS A 284 1.99 6.28 -23.31
CA CYS A 284 0.86 5.55 -22.76
C CYS A 284 -0.37 5.79 -23.61
N THR A 285 -1.30 4.84 -23.63
CA THR A 285 -2.64 5.06 -24.20
C THR A 285 -3.56 5.53 -23.06
N PRO A 286 -3.97 6.82 -23.00
CA PRO A 286 -4.75 7.37 -21.88
C PRO A 286 -6.23 7.01 -21.94
N GLY A 287 -6.50 5.74 -22.21
CA GLY A 287 -7.80 5.23 -22.55
C GLY A 287 -7.72 3.89 -23.29
N TYR A 288 -8.75 3.05 -23.17
CA TYR A 288 -8.67 1.69 -23.68
C TYR A 288 -8.65 1.64 -25.22
N SER A 289 -9.30 2.58 -25.90
CA SER A 289 -9.22 2.71 -27.37
C SER A 289 -8.36 3.90 -27.82
N ALA A 290 -7.80 4.65 -26.86
CA ALA A 290 -7.02 5.84 -27.15
C ALA A 290 -5.73 5.51 -27.93
N PRO A 291 -5.28 6.42 -28.82
CA PRO A 291 -3.96 6.30 -29.43
C PRO A 291 -2.86 6.47 -28.39
N ILE A 292 -1.66 6.00 -28.74
CA ILE A 292 -0.45 6.25 -27.96
C ILE A 292 -0.27 7.78 -27.87
N THR A 293 -0.14 8.25 -26.63
CA THR A 293 0.12 9.65 -26.27
C THR A 293 1.47 9.72 -25.55
N VAL A 294 2.26 10.71 -25.92
CA VAL A 294 3.55 11.03 -25.31
C VAL A 294 3.34 12.11 -24.28
N PHE A 295 3.81 11.86 -23.06
CA PHE A 295 3.78 12.79 -21.95
C PHE A 295 5.21 13.18 -21.56
N ASP A 296 5.40 14.43 -21.16
CA ASP A 296 6.60 14.86 -20.47
C ASP A 296 6.70 14.12 -19.12
N ALA A 297 7.81 13.43 -18.88
CA ALA A 297 7.99 12.58 -17.71
C ALA A 297 8.00 13.36 -16.39
N ALA A 298 8.40 14.64 -16.42
CA ALA A 298 8.52 15.47 -15.23
C ALA A 298 7.18 16.10 -14.80
N THR A 299 6.34 16.46 -15.76
CA THR A 299 5.15 17.30 -15.55
C THR A 299 3.83 16.62 -15.92
N GLY A 300 3.86 15.56 -16.73
CA GLY A 300 2.66 14.90 -17.25
C GLY A 300 1.98 15.69 -18.37
N ALA A 301 2.61 16.76 -18.88
CA ALA A 301 2.09 17.52 -20.01
C ALA A 301 2.09 16.68 -21.29
N VAL A 302 1.03 16.75 -22.09
CA VAL A 302 0.97 16.07 -23.39
C VAL A 302 1.94 16.74 -24.36
N ILE A 303 2.86 15.96 -24.92
CA ILE A 303 3.79 16.40 -25.96
C ILE A 303 3.24 16.07 -27.35
N LYS A 304 2.76 14.83 -27.55
CA LYS A 304 2.37 14.33 -28.87
C LYS A 304 1.31 13.22 -28.77
N LYS A 305 0.48 13.07 -29.81
CA LYS A 305 -0.47 11.96 -29.98
C LYS A 305 -0.30 11.32 -31.35
N TYR A 306 -0.24 10.00 -31.42
CA TYR A 306 -0.12 9.26 -32.68
C TYR A 306 -1.49 8.73 -33.13
N ALA A 307 -2.29 9.55 -33.81
CA ALA A 307 -3.69 9.20 -34.13
C ALA A 307 -3.86 7.85 -34.87
N SER A 308 -2.90 7.47 -35.71
CA SER A 308 -2.87 6.18 -36.44
C SER A 308 -2.76 4.94 -35.55
N THR A 309 -2.44 5.12 -34.26
CA THR A 309 -2.28 4.05 -33.26
C THR A 309 -3.52 3.88 -32.39
N ALA A 310 -4.65 4.50 -32.74
CA ALA A 310 -5.92 4.25 -32.04
C ALA A 310 -6.24 2.75 -32.02
N GLY A 311 -6.73 2.24 -30.88
CA GLY A 311 -6.96 0.81 -30.71
C GLY A 311 -5.69 -0.05 -30.50
N THR A 312 -4.55 0.57 -30.15
CA THR A 312 -3.32 -0.15 -29.75
C THR A 312 -3.63 -1.21 -28.68
N MET A 313 -3.25 -2.46 -28.86
CA MET A 313 -3.37 -3.50 -27.84
C MET A 313 -2.13 -3.57 -26.95
N GLU A 314 -0.96 -3.44 -27.57
CA GLU A 314 0.35 -3.39 -26.93
C GLU A 314 1.33 -2.69 -27.87
N PHE A 315 2.45 -2.21 -27.31
CA PHE A 315 3.54 -1.68 -28.10
C PHE A 315 4.89 -1.88 -27.40
N VAL A 316 5.95 -1.77 -28.18
CA VAL A 316 7.34 -1.66 -27.68
C VAL A 316 8.03 -0.49 -28.35
N HIS A 317 8.94 0.14 -27.63
CA HIS A 317 9.81 1.20 -28.15
C HIS A 317 11.23 0.69 -28.30
N ASP A 318 11.86 0.90 -29.46
CA ASP A 318 13.27 0.58 -29.68
C ASP A 318 13.90 1.57 -30.66
N ARG A 319 15.07 2.13 -30.30
CA ARG A 319 15.87 3.08 -31.10
C ARG A 319 15.06 4.14 -31.87
N GLY A 320 14.07 4.76 -31.21
CA GLY A 320 13.26 5.84 -31.80
C GLY A 320 12.10 5.38 -32.68
N VAL A 321 11.76 4.08 -32.68
CA VAL A 321 10.62 3.50 -33.39
C VAL A 321 9.66 2.87 -32.38
N LEU A 322 8.37 3.14 -32.54
CA LEU A 322 7.29 2.45 -31.86
C LEU A 322 6.80 1.30 -32.75
N TYR A 323 6.90 0.07 -32.25
CA TYR A 323 6.27 -1.08 -32.87
C TYR A 323 4.97 -1.36 -32.14
N VAL A 324 3.86 -1.24 -32.87
CA VAL A 324 2.52 -1.15 -32.29
C VAL A 324 1.67 -2.26 -32.86
N VAL A 325 1.06 -3.05 -31.98
CA VAL A 325 -0.03 -3.94 -32.38
C VAL A 325 -1.34 -3.19 -32.21
N THR A 326 -2.06 -2.97 -33.30
CA THR A 326 -3.46 -2.50 -33.26
C THR A 326 -4.36 -3.62 -33.75
N GLY A 327 -5.62 -3.62 -33.37
CA GLY A 327 -6.53 -4.64 -33.87
C GLY A 327 -7.71 -4.89 -32.96
N ASP A 328 -8.23 -6.09 -33.09
CA ASP A 328 -9.39 -6.50 -32.33
C ASP A 328 -9.05 -6.83 -30.88
N GLN A 329 -9.59 -6.01 -30.00
CA GLN A 329 -9.40 -6.09 -28.57
C GLN A 329 -9.98 -7.41 -27.99
N SER A 330 -9.40 -7.91 -26.90
CA SER A 330 -9.72 -9.22 -26.30
C SER A 330 -11.19 -9.35 -25.85
N ASP A 331 -11.81 -10.52 -26.09
CA ASP A 331 -13.15 -10.84 -25.54
C ASP A 331 -13.14 -10.85 -24.04
N ILE A 332 -14.18 -10.24 -23.51
CA ILE A 332 -14.53 -10.39 -22.12
C ILE A 332 -16.04 -10.55 -21.94
N SER A 333 -16.81 -10.51 -23.02
CA SER A 333 -18.27 -10.60 -23.01
C SER A 333 -18.79 -11.94 -22.48
N GLN A 334 -18.09 -13.06 -22.76
CA GLN A 334 -18.40 -14.36 -22.13
C GLN A 334 -18.16 -14.34 -20.61
N ALA A 335 -17.11 -13.68 -20.14
CA ALA A 335 -16.84 -13.54 -18.71
C ALA A 335 -17.89 -12.65 -18.01
N LEU A 336 -18.55 -11.76 -18.76
CA LEU A 336 -19.65 -10.93 -18.29
C LEU A 336 -21.02 -11.62 -18.36
N THR A 337 -21.23 -12.52 -19.32
CA THR A 337 -22.51 -13.21 -19.57
C THR A 337 -22.63 -14.60 -18.92
N ASP A 338 -21.52 -15.28 -18.58
CA ASP A 338 -21.57 -16.54 -17.82
C ASP A 338 -21.97 -16.27 -16.35
N PRO A 339 -23.16 -16.75 -15.93
CA PRO A 339 -23.69 -16.52 -14.60
C PRO A 339 -22.84 -17.11 -13.45
N SER A 340 -21.84 -17.95 -13.76
CA SER A 340 -20.91 -18.56 -12.82
C SER A 340 -19.53 -17.90 -12.80
N ARG A 341 -19.26 -16.95 -13.72
CA ARG A 341 -17.92 -16.35 -13.92
C ARG A 341 -17.86 -14.83 -13.75
N SER A 342 -18.96 -14.08 -13.93
CA SER A 342 -18.91 -12.61 -13.82
C SER A 342 -19.01 -12.07 -12.39
N ALA A 343 -18.10 -11.16 -12.00
CA ALA A 343 -18.30 -10.31 -10.82
C ALA A 343 -19.45 -9.29 -11.00
N LEU A 344 -19.77 -8.93 -12.25
CA LEU A 344 -20.83 -7.99 -12.57
C LEU A 344 -22.22 -8.60 -12.37
N LYS A 345 -22.37 -9.93 -12.34
CA LYS A 345 -23.67 -10.56 -12.12
C LYS A 345 -24.27 -10.28 -10.74
N THR A 346 -23.42 -10.13 -9.72
CA THR A 346 -23.85 -9.66 -8.39
C THR A 346 -23.93 -8.15 -8.31
N SER A 347 -23.51 -7.44 -9.35
CA SER A 347 -23.60 -5.99 -9.42
C SER A 347 -24.91 -5.57 -10.10
N MET A 348 -25.79 -4.94 -9.33
CA MET A 348 -26.94 -4.19 -9.85
C MET A 348 -26.56 -2.86 -10.53
N PHE A 349 -25.27 -2.58 -10.81
CA PHE A 349 -24.89 -1.36 -11.54
C PHE A 349 -25.10 -1.60 -13.03
N LYS A 350 -25.63 -0.58 -13.72
CA LYS A 350 -25.80 -0.59 -15.17
C LYS A 350 -24.48 -0.91 -15.85
N HIS A 351 -24.49 -1.77 -16.87
CA HIS A 351 -23.27 -2.20 -17.57
C HIS A 351 -22.46 -1.00 -18.08
N GLU A 352 -23.14 0.06 -18.53
CA GLU A 352 -22.56 1.29 -19.03
C GLU A 352 -21.69 2.01 -18.00
N ALA A 353 -21.93 1.82 -16.70
CA ALA A 353 -21.12 2.40 -15.62
C ALA A 353 -19.72 1.75 -15.48
N TYR A 354 -19.48 0.64 -16.17
CA TYR A 354 -18.22 -0.10 -16.19
C TYR A 354 -17.46 0.01 -17.50
N GLY A 355 -17.90 0.92 -18.38
CA GLY A 355 -17.31 1.12 -19.70
C GLY A 355 -17.84 0.15 -20.76
N PRO A 356 -17.28 0.23 -21.98
CA PRO A 356 -17.76 -0.53 -23.13
C PRO A 356 -17.50 -2.03 -23.00
N THR A 357 -18.47 -2.87 -23.41
CA THR A 357 -18.22 -4.31 -23.62
C THR A 357 -17.37 -4.51 -24.86
N ILE A 358 -16.27 -5.25 -24.74
CA ILE A 358 -15.44 -5.64 -25.87
C ILE A 358 -15.68 -7.12 -26.17
N LYS A 359 -16.06 -7.43 -27.41
CA LYS A 359 -16.33 -8.79 -27.89
C LYS A 359 -15.07 -9.37 -28.51
N ARG A 360 -14.77 -10.67 -28.33
CA ARG A 360 -13.79 -11.34 -29.22
C ARG A 360 -14.44 -11.36 -30.58
N PRO A 361 -13.72 -10.96 -31.61
CA PRO A 361 -13.99 -11.48 -32.93
C PRO A 361 -13.64 -12.96 -32.96
N THR A 362 -14.37 -13.70 -33.79
CA THR A 362 -14.10 -15.10 -34.12
C THR A 362 -12.79 -15.28 -34.91
N ASP A 363 -12.30 -14.22 -35.55
CA ASP A 363 -11.02 -14.16 -36.26
C ASP A 363 -10.41 -12.77 -36.07
N PRO A 364 -9.65 -12.54 -34.96
CA PRO A 364 -9.15 -11.21 -34.63
C PRO A 364 -8.16 -10.72 -35.67
N LYS A 365 -8.44 -9.55 -36.23
CA LYS A 365 -7.54 -8.86 -37.15
C LYS A 365 -6.59 -7.99 -36.34
N ASN A 366 -5.33 -8.40 -36.32
CA ASN A 366 -4.25 -7.62 -35.73
C ASN A 366 -3.39 -7.04 -36.84
N ASP A 367 -3.04 -5.79 -36.73
CA ASP A 367 -2.05 -5.12 -37.56
C ASP A 367 -0.81 -4.85 -36.70
N ILE A 368 0.37 -5.03 -37.26
CA ILE A 368 1.62 -4.61 -36.64
C ILE A 368 2.17 -3.44 -37.46
N LEU A 369 2.39 -2.32 -36.80
CA LEU A 369 2.87 -1.07 -37.38
C LEU A 369 4.25 -0.73 -36.82
N ALA A 370 5.10 -0.14 -37.63
CA ALA A 370 6.24 0.64 -37.15
C ALA A 370 5.96 2.13 -37.36
N ILE A 371 6.10 2.92 -36.30
CA ILE A 371 5.90 4.36 -36.28
C ILE A 371 7.21 5.01 -35.85
N ASP A 372 7.71 5.97 -36.63
CA ASP A 372 8.83 6.80 -36.19
C ASP A 372 8.38 7.66 -35.00
N ALA A 373 9.00 7.48 -33.83
CA ALA A 373 8.57 8.13 -32.59
C ALA A 373 8.74 9.66 -32.69
N ASN A 374 9.73 10.15 -33.43
CA ASN A 374 10.01 11.57 -33.55
C ASN A 374 8.98 12.30 -34.41
N SER A 375 8.69 11.83 -35.61
CA SER A 375 7.75 12.45 -36.56
C SER A 375 6.30 12.00 -36.33
N GLY A 376 6.10 10.75 -35.92
CA GLY A 376 4.81 10.08 -35.88
C GLY A 376 4.38 9.46 -37.21
N SER A 377 5.27 9.43 -38.20
CA SER A 377 5.02 8.83 -39.50
C SER A 377 5.01 7.31 -39.40
N GLN A 378 4.04 6.68 -40.06
CA GLN A 378 4.04 5.23 -40.22
C GLN A 378 5.15 4.85 -41.22
N LEU A 379 6.10 4.02 -40.78
CA LEU A 379 7.19 3.50 -41.60
C LEU A 379 6.71 2.32 -42.44
N TRP A 380 5.99 1.38 -41.81
CA TRP A 380 5.39 0.23 -42.48
C TRP A 380 4.24 -0.36 -41.65
N ARG A 381 3.47 -1.26 -42.28
CA ARG A 381 2.39 -2.02 -41.66
C ARG A 381 2.33 -3.43 -42.27
N ILE A 382 2.12 -4.44 -41.43
CA ILE A 382 1.74 -5.80 -41.85
C ILE A 382 0.36 -6.15 -41.26
N SER A 383 -0.43 -6.91 -42.02
CA SER A 383 -1.86 -7.11 -41.77
C SER A 383 -2.38 -8.44 -42.33
N GLY A 384 -3.56 -8.86 -41.89
CA GLY A 384 -4.30 -9.95 -42.51
C GLY A 384 -3.63 -11.31 -42.32
N ALA A 385 -3.19 -11.93 -43.41
CA ALA A 385 -2.57 -13.26 -43.35
C ALA A 385 -1.23 -13.25 -42.57
N ASP A 386 -0.47 -12.15 -42.64
CA ASP A 386 0.85 -12.05 -42.02
C ASP A 386 0.82 -12.00 -40.48
N THR A 387 -0.34 -11.67 -39.92
CA THR A 387 -0.57 -11.48 -38.49
C THR A 387 -1.71 -12.36 -37.96
N LYS A 388 -2.22 -13.28 -38.80
CA LYS A 388 -3.33 -14.16 -38.45
C LYS A 388 -2.97 -15.03 -37.26
N GLY A 389 -3.83 -15.04 -36.25
CA GLY A 389 -3.60 -15.81 -35.03
C GLY A 389 -2.47 -15.27 -34.15
N TYR A 390 -2.09 -13.99 -34.28
CA TYR A 390 -1.12 -13.32 -33.41
C TYR A 390 -1.38 -13.63 -31.92
N GLU A 391 -0.32 -13.98 -31.21
CA GLU A 391 -0.34 -14.25 -29.78
C GLU A 391 0.16 -13.03 -29.01
N GLY A 392 -0.67 -12.53 -28.09
CA GLY A 392 -0.38 -11.34 -27.29
C GLY A 392 0.85 -11.48 -26.41
N ALA A 393 1.49 -10.34 -26.11
CA ALA A 393 2.73 -10.26 -25.33
C ALA A 393 3.97 -10.88 -26.00
N THR A 394 3.92 -11.15 -27.31
CA THR A 394 5.05 -11.73 -28.06
C THR A 394 5.76 -10.76 -28.98
N LEU A 395 5.22 -9.56 -29.26
CA LEU A 395 5.94 -8.56 -30.03
C LEU A 395 7.28 -8.22 -29.35
N GLY A 396 8.39 -8.56 -29.99
CA GLY A 396 9.74 -8.27 -29.53
C GLY A 396 10.61 -7.71 -30.64
N VAL A 397 11.59 -6.88 -30.28
CA VAL A 397 12.50 -6.22 -31.22
C VAL A 397 13.92 -6.31 -30.69
N ILE A 398 14.85 -6.68 -31.58
CA ILE A 398 16.28 -6.64 -31.31
C ILE A 398 17.01 -6.36 -32.62
N ASN A 399 17.98 -5.45 -32.60
CA ASN A 399 18.77 -5.07 -33.77
C ASN A 399 17.90 -4.69 -34.99
N ASP A 400 18.02 -5.42 -36.09
CA ASP A 400 17.31 -5.19 -37.35
C ASP A 400 16.03 -6.04 -37.48
N ARG A 401 15.55 -6.65 -36.38
CA ARG A 401 14.51 -7.69 -36.42
C ARG A 401 13.36 -7.42 -35.47
N VAL A 402 12.15 -7.63 -35.98
CA VAL A 402 10.91 -7.69 -35.19
C VAL A 402 10.41 -9.12 -35.23
N VAL A 403 10.21 -9.71 -34.05
CA VAL A 403 9.80 -11.10 -33.89
C VAL A 403 8.49 -11.15 -33.13
N PHE A 404 7.57 -12.01 -33.56
CA PHE A 404 6.32 -12.28 -32.86
C PHE A 404 5.85 -13.70 -33.13
N ALA A 405 4.99 -14.22 -32.25
CA ALA A 405 4.38 -15.51 -32.44
C ALA A 405 2.93 -15.39 -32.91
N THR A 406 2.53 -16.36 -33.71
CA THR A 406 1.13 -16.69 -34.01
C THR A 406 0.81 -18.02 -33.37
N SER A 407 -0.46 -18.44 -33.37
CA SER A 407 -0.88 -19.72 -32.82
C SER A 407 -0.20 -20.94 -33.45
N THR A 408 0.39 -20.78 -34.66
CA THR A 408 1.04 -21.86 -35.42
C THR A 408 2.50 -21.63 -35.79
N GLU A 409 2.97 -20.38 -35.82
CA GLU A 409 4.28 -20.00 -36.38
C GLU A 409 5.00 -18.96 -35.53
N LEU A 410 6.33 -18.98 -35.58
CA LEU A 410 7.19 -17.86 -35.16
C LEU A 410 7.59 -17.07 -36.41
N VAL A 411 7.41 -15.77 -36.36
CA VAL A 411 7.58 -14.87 -37.51
C VAL A 411 8.65 -13.85 -37.18
N CYS A 412 9.57 -13.62 -38.12
CA CYS A 412 10.55 -12.56 -38.06
C CYS A 412 10.46 -11.69 -39.30
N VAL A 413 10.35 -10.39 -39.09
CA VAL A 413 10.32 -9.37 -40.14
C VAL A 413 11.46 -8.38 -39.95
N ASP A 414 11.87 -7.78 -41.06
CA ASP A 414 12.86 -6.72 -41.09
C ASP A 414 12.31 -5.46 -40.40
N ALA A 415 13.04 -4.92 -39.44
CA ALA A 415 12.61 -3.78 -38.64
C ALA A 415 12.46 -2.49 -39.46
N ALA A 416 13.19 -2.33 -40.56
CA ALA A 416 13.16 -1.13 -41.38
C ALA A 416 11.97 -1.09 -42.35
N ASN A 417 11.49 -2.24 -42.82
CA ASN A 417 10.47 -2.30 -43.87
C ASN A 417 9.33 -3.30 -43.66
N GLY A 418 9.36 -4.11 -42.59
CA GLY A 418 8.29 -5.06 -42.24
C GLY A 418 8.22 -6.29 -43.14
N LYS A 419 9.16 -6.49 -44.07
CA LYS A 419 9.17 -7.68 -44.92
C LYS A 419 9.57 -8.91 -44.13
N SER A 420 8.89 -10.03 -44.39
CA SER A 420 9.23 -11.34 -43.81
C SER A 420 10.67 -11.71 -44.14
N LEU A 421 11.48 -11.95 -43.11
CA LEU A 421 12.80 -12.54 -43.21
C LEU A 421 12.70 -14.07 -43.16
N TRP A 422 11.93 -14.58 -42.21
CA TRP A 422 11.63 -16.01 -42.09
C TRP A 422 10.34 -16.24 -41.30
N ARG A 423 9.73 -17.40 -41.56
CA ARG A 423 8.54 -17.93 -40.89
C ARG A 423 8.75 -19.41 -40.65
N VAL A 424 8.62 -19.86 -39.41
CA VAL A 424 8.87 -21.26 -39.05
C VAL A 424 7.74 -21.84 -38.22
N PRO A 425 7.40 -23.13 -38.38
CA PRO A 425 6.39 -23.78 -37.55
C PRO A 425 6.76 -23.73 -36.07
N ALA A 426 5.85 -23.20 -35.25
CA ALA A 426 6.00 -23.11 -33.81
C ALA A 426 4.61 -23.20 -33.13
N PRO A 427 3.92 -24.34 -33.22
CA PRO A 427 2.58 -24.49 -32.66
C PRO A 427 2.61 -24.25 -31.15
N ILE A 428 1.66 -23.44 -30.65
CA ILE A 428 1.59 -23.02 -29.26
C ILE A 428 0.59 -23.87 -28.48
N VAL A 429 1.02 -24.36 -27.31
CA VAL A 429 0.16 -25.08 -26.36
C VAL A 429 -0.08 -24.23 -25.11
N LEU A 430 -1.31 -23.75 -24.94
CA LEU A 430 -1.75 -23.02 -23.74
C LEU A 430 -2.70 -23.87 -22.89
N LYS A 431 -2.29 -24.17 -21.64
CA LYS A 431 -3.09 -24.94 -20.67
C LYS A 431 -3.37 -24.11 -19.42
N GLY A 432 -4.61 -23.62 -19.26
CA GLY A 432 -5.09 -22.99 -18.03
C GLY A 432 -6.19 -21.95 -18.26
N PRO A 433 -6.48 -21.08 -17.27
CA PRO A 433 -7.53 -20.06 -17.39
C PRO A 433 -7.20 -18.96 -18.42
N ALA A 434 -8.18 -18.10 -18.69
CA ALA A 434 -8.02 -16.95 -19.59
C ALA A 434 -6.91 -15.98 -19.10
N GLY A 435 -6.17 -15.38 -20.03
CA GLY A 435 -5.07 -14.44 -19.71
C GLY A 435 -3.72 -15.10 -19.38
N ILE A 436 -3.53 -16.37 -19.75
CA ILE A 436 -2.20 -16.96 -19.90
C ILE A 436 -1.64 -16.55 -21.27
N ALA A 437 -0.34 -16.30 -21.33
CA ALA A 437 0.39 -16.06 -22.56
C ALA A 437 1.65 -16.93 -22.63
N VAL A 438 2.24 -17.00 -23.80
CA VAL A 438 3.58 -17.53 -24.00
C VAL A 438 4.63 -16.50 -23.57
N SER A 439 5.86 -16.96 -23.34
CA SER A 439 7.02 -16.07 -23.18
C SER A 439 7.83 -16.11 -24.46
N LEU A 440 8.08 -14.95 -25.07
CA LEU A 440 9.10 -14.78 -26.11
C LEU A 440 10.21 -13.90 -25.55
N VAL A 441 11.46 -14.34 -25.64
CA VAL A 441 12.66 -13.56 -25.25
C VAL A 441 13.65 -13.59 -26.40
N LEU A 442 14.25 -12.44 -26.73
CA LEU A 442 15.20 -12.31 -27.83
C LEU A 442 16.63 -12.10 -27.32
N SER A 443 17.59 -12.63 -28.07
CA SER A 443 19.02 -12.31 -27.97
C SER A 443 19.55 -11.94 -29.36
N ASP A 444 20.78 -11.47 -29.44
CA ASP A 444 21.48 -11.25 -30.71
C ASP A 444 21.58 -12.53 -31.57
N ARG A 445 21.48 -13.71 -30.94
CA ARG A 445 21.67 -15.02 -31.61
C ARG A 445 20.38 -15.81 -31.82
N ALA A 446 19.38 -15.67 -30.95
CA ALA A 446 18.21 -16.55 -30.96
C ALA A 446 16.94 -15.92 -30.38
N ALA A 447 15.81 -16.52 -30.73
CA ALA A 447 14.50 -16.28 -30.15
C ALA A 447 14.09 -17.50 -29.30
N TYR A 448 13.73 -17.24 -28.05
CA TYR A 448 13.34 -18.25 -27.05
C TYR A 448 11.84 -18.17 -26.79
N LEU A 449 11.08 -19.16 -27.27
CA LEU A 449 9.63 -19.23 -27.16
C LEU A 449 9.23 -20.35 -26.19
N ALA A 450 8.58 -19.99 -25.08
CA ALA A 450 8.04 -20.93 -24.11
C ALA A 450 6.53 -20.88 -23.99
N ASP A 451 5.89 -22.05 -24.06
CA ASP A 451 4.47 -22.26 -23.83
C ASP A 451 4.22 -23.12 -22.57
N SER A 452 3.05 -23.74 -22.44
CA SER A 452 2.70 -24.51 -21.24
C SER A 452 3.46 -25.83 -21.08
N GLU A 453 4.20 -26.28 -22.09
CA GLU A 453 4.90 -27.56 -22.09
C GLU A 453 6.36 -27.49 -22.53
N ARG A 454 6.71 -26.54 -23.40
CA ARG A 454 8.02 -26.51 -24.06
C ARG A 454 8.61 -25.11 -24.10
N LEU A 455 9.91 -25.03 -23.88
CA LEU A 455 10.77 -23.90 -24.26
C LEU A 455 11.58 -24.33 -25.49
N ARG A 456 11.46 -23.55 -26.57
CA ARG A 456 12.12 -23.79 -27.86
C ARG A 456 13.02 -22.61 -28.20
N ALA A 457 14.21 -22.89 -28.71
CA ALA A 457 15.12 -21.88 -29.22
C ALA A 457 15.20 -21.94 -30.75
N PHE A 458 15.14 -20.78 -31.39
CA PHE A 458 15.26 -20.62 -32.84
C PHE A 458 16.37 -19.64 -33.12
N ARG A 459 17.28 -19.95 -34.04
CA ARG A 459 18.34 -19.02 -34.43
C ARG A 459 17.70 -17.78 -35.04
N LEU A 460 18.13 -16.60 -34.59
CA LEU A 460 17.52 -15.35 -35.00
C LEU A 460 17.81 -15.02 -36.48
N ALA A 461 18.95 -15.47 -37.00
CA ALA A 461 19.39 -15.21 -38.37
C ALA A 461 18.43 -15.78 -39.43
N ASP A 462 17.98 -17.02 -39.25
CA ASP A 462 17.28 -17.83 -40.27
C ASP A 462 16.03 -18.58 -39.76
N GLY A 463 15.74 -18.52 -38.46
CA GLY A 463 14.63 -19.23 -37.83
C GLY A 463 14.91 -20.71 -37.57
N GLN A 464 16.13 -21.22 -37.82
CA GLN A 464 16.44 -22.64 -37.61
C GLN A 464 16.20 -23.04 -36.15
N ALA A 465 15.39 -24.08 -35.93
CA ALA A 465 15.24 -24.68 -34.60
C ALA A 465 16.60 -25.18 -34.09
N LEU A 466 17.01 -24.70 -32.92
CA LEU A 466 18.30 -25.05 -32.31
C LEU A 466 18.12 -26.19 -31.31
N TRP A 467 17.21 -26.04 -30.37
CA TRP A 467 16.95 -27.01 -29.31
C TRP A 467 15.57 -26.78 -28.67
N GLU A 468 15.11 -27.78 -27.94
CA GLU A 468 13.92 -27.68 -27.09
C GLU A 468 14.16 -28.35 -25.74
N THR A 469 13.48 -27.84 -24.72
CA THR A 469 13.48 -28.39 -23.37
C THR A 469 12.09 -28.23 -22.75
N PRO A 470 11.73 -28.99 -21.71
CA PRO A 470 10.45 -28.83 -21.04
C PRO A 470 10.28 -27.45 -20.37
N ALA A 471 9.06 -26.93 -20.38
CA ALA A 471 8.68 -25.71 -19.68
C ALA A 471 7.31 -25.87 -19.01
N THR A 472 7.00 -24.98 -18.06
CA THR A 472 5.67 -24.90 -17.47
C THR A 472 5.26 -23.45 -17.24
N ILE A 473 3.96 -23.22 -17.19
CA ILE A 473 3.42 -21.93 -16.75
C ILE A 473 3.61 -21.72 -15.25
N ASN A 474 3.86 -20.47 -14.88
CA ASN A 474 3.67 -20.00 -13.51
C ASN A 474 2.18 -20.08 -13.16
N HIS A 475 1.83 -19.85 -11.89
CA HIS A 475 0.45 -19.97 -11.43
C HIS A 475 -0.51 -18.99 -12.14
N HIS A 476 -1.12 -19.44 -13.24
CA HIS A 476 -1.98 -18.68 -14.16
C HIS A 476 -1.28 -17.58 -14.97
N LYS A 477 0.03 -17.70 -15.23
CA LYS A 477 0.84 -16.71 -15.98
C LYS A 477 1.94 -17.36 -16.83
N ALA A 478 2.53 -16.56 -17.72
CA ALA A 478 3.51 -17.01 -18.70
C ALA A 478 4.71 -17.75 -18.06
N PRO A 479 5.32 -18.71 -18.77
CA PRO A 479 6.51 -19.43 -18.31
C PRO A 479 7.69 -18.49 -18.01
N ASP A 480 8.52 -18.87 -17.06
CA ASP A 480 9.78 -18.20 -16.78
C ASP A 480 10.82 -18.53 -17.85
N VAL A 481 11.29 -17.49 -18.56
CA VAL A 481 12.41 -17.54 -19.50
C VAL A 481 13.19 -16.25 -19.33
N PHE A 482 14.50 -16.32 -19.12
CA PHE A 482 15.33 -15.12 -18.97
C PHE A 482 16.71 -15.34 -19.58
N LEU A 483 17.31 -14.30 -20.15
CA LEU A 483 18.70 -14.35 -20.61
C LEU A 483 19.55 -13.48 -19.68
N ALA A 484 20.34 -14.10 -18.81
CA ALA A 484 21.17 -13.41 -17.83
C ALA A 484 22.50 -14.15 -17.63
N ASN A 485 23.60 -13.39 -17.50
CA ASN A 485 24.94 -13.95 -17.29
C ASN A 485 25.33 -15.00 -18.35
N GLY A 486 24.93 -14.78 -19.61
CA GLY A 486 25.25 -15.67 -20.74
C GLY A 486 24.46 -16.98 -20.78
N LEU A 487 23.45 -17.17 -19.94
CA LEU A 487 22.62 -18.39 -19.90
C LEU A 487 21.13 -18.07 -20.08
N VAL A 488 20.41 -19.03 -20.65
CA VAL A 488 18.94 -19.03 -20.69
C VAL A 488 18.41 -19.72 -19.43
N TRP A 489 17.78 -18.95 -18.56
CA TRP A 489 17.22 -19.42 -17.31
C TRP A 489 15.74 -19.74 -17.44
N ALA A 490 15.34 -20.92 -16.95
CA ALA A 490 13.95 -21.36 -16.89
C ALA A 490 13.68 -22.16 -15.61
N ALA A 491 12.42 -22.13 -15.14
CA ALA A 491 12.02 -22.86 -13.93
C ALA A 491 12.26 -24.38 -14.09
N ALA A 492 12.86 -25.00 -13.08
CA ALA A 492 13.15 -26.43 -13.07
C ALA A 492 11.98 -27.31 -12.60
N TYR A 493 10.81 -26.70 -12.31
CA TYR A 493 9.65 -27.29 -11.66
C TYR A 493 8.34 -26.76 -12.27
N SER A 494 7.19 -27.29 -11.81
CA SER A 494 5.88 -26.74 -12.15
C SER A 494 5.55 -25.52 -11.29
N GLY A 495 5.66 -24.32 -11.85
CA GLY A 495 5.33 -23.06 -11.15
C GLY A 495 3.90 -23.04 -10.61
N SER A 496 2.97 -23.63 -11.35
CA SER A 496 1.55 -23.74 -10.98
C SER A 496 1.27 -24.63 -9.77
N THR A 497 2.07 -25.68 -9.54
CA THR A 497 1.86 -26.63 -8.43
C THR A 497 2.92 -26.52 -7.33
N GLY A 498 4.00 -25.78 -7.60
CA GLY A 498 5.23 -25.71 -6.79
C GLY A 498 5.82 -27.06 -6.45
N ARG A 499 5.76 -27.98 -7.41
CA ARG A 499 6.30 -29.33 -7.31
C ARG A 499 7.10 -29.68 -8.55
N PRO A 500 8.02 -30.65 -8.47
CA PRO A 500 8.57 -31.28 -9.66
C PRO A 500 7.44 -31.80 -10.56
N ALA A 501 7.65 -31.76 -11.88
CA ALA A 501 6.78 -32.35 -12.89
C ALA A 501 7.55 -33.43 -13.69
N PRO A 502 7.78 -34.63 -13.13
CA PRO A 502 8.58 -35.68 -13.78
C PRO A 502 8.00 -36.14 -15.12
N ALA A 503 6.68 -36.05 -15.31
CA ALA A 503 6.02 -36.36 -16.58
C ALA A 503 6.47 -35.44 -17.73
N LEU A 504 6.96 -34.24 -17.40
CA LEU A 504 7.57 -33.31 -18.33
C LEU A 504 9.10 -33.36 -18.27
N GLY A 505 9.73 -34.26 -17.51
CA GLY A 505 11.19 -34.27 -17.33
C GLY A 505 11.75 -33.25 -16.33
N LEU A 506 10.88 -32.55 -15.60
CA LEU A 506 11.26 -31.58 -14.56
C LEU A 506 11.26 -32.26 -13.18
N THR A 507 12.42 -32.74 -12.72
CA THR A 507 12.51 -33.62 -11.52
C THR A 507 12.98 -32.91 -10.25
N ARG A 508 13.35 -31.63 -10.32
CA ARG A 508 13.97 -30.87 -9.21
C ARG A 508 13.21 -29.56 -8.97
N MET A 509 13.53 -28.86 -7.88
CA MET A 509 13.00 -27.53 -7.58
C MET A 509 14.07 -26.47 -7.87
N GLY A 510 13.67 -25.21 -8.09
CA GLY A 510 14.61 -24.12 -8.37
C GLY A 510 14.68 -23.74 -9.85
N VAL A 511 15.87 -23.43 -10.38
CA VAL A 511 16.04 -22.87 -11.72
C VAL A 511 17.19 -23.52 -12.48
N ASN A 512 16.98 -23.75 -13.78
CA ASN A 512 17.95 -24.29 -14.72
C ASN A 512 18.49 -23.18 -15.63
N GLY A 513 19.80 -23.15 -15.83
CA GLY A 513 20.51 -22.28 -16.77
C GLY A 513 21.10 -23.10 -17.91
N PHE A 514 20.64 -22.83 -19.13
CA PHE A 514 21.02 -23.53 -20.34
C PHE A 514 21.97 -22.68 -21.18
N ASP A 515 22.85 -23.36 -21.90
CA ASP A 515 23.65 -22.75 -22.96
C ASP A 515 22.71 -22.22 -24.07
N PRO A 516 22.81 -20.93 -24.43
CA PRO A 516 21.90 -20.28 -25.38
C PRO A 516 21.83 -20.95 -26.76
N GLU A 517 22.91 -21.59 -27.23
CA GLU A 517 23.03 -22.14 -28.59
C GLU A 517 22.71 -23.63 -28.66
N THR A 518 23.16 -24.40 -27.67
CA THR A 518 23.09 -25.87 -27.68
C THR A 518 21.93 -26.42 -26.83
N GLY A 519 21.38 -25.61 -25.92
CA GLY A 519 20.34 -26.06 -24.99
C GLY A 519 20.87 -27.00 -23.90
N LYS A 520 22.19 -27.19 -23.82
CA LYS A 520 22.83 -28.00 -22.78
C LYS A 520 22.63 -27.34 -21.43
N LEU A 521 22.23 -28.10 -20.42
CA LEU A 521 22.19 -27.62 -19.03
C LEU A 521 23.61 -27.28 -18.56
N VAL A 522 23.86 -26.00 -18.25
CA VAL A 522 25.16 -25.51 -17.77
C VAL A 522 25.15 -25.36 -16.26
N LYS A 523 24.06 -24.84 -15.70
CA LYS A 523 23.93 -24.59 -14.27
C LYS A 523 22.55 -24.97 -13.77
N GLN A 524 22.49 -25.52 -12.57
CA GLN A 524 21.24 -25.77 -11.86
C GLN A 524 21.36 -25.24 -10.43
N ILE A 525 20.37 -24.48 -9.99
CA ILE A 525 20.26 -23.98 -8.63
C ILE A 525 19.03 -24.60 -8.01
N ASP A 526 19.24 -25.37 -6.94
CA ASP A 526 18.15 -26.04 -6.24
C ASP A 526 17.48 -25.10 -5.24
N GLN A 527 16.18 -25.30 -5.04
CA GLN A 527 15.41 -24.64 -3.99
C GLN A 527 14.80 -25.69 -3.06
N THR A 528 15.03 -25.52 -1.76
CA THR A 528 14.62 -26.45 -0.71
C THR A 528 13.57 -25.83 0.22
N MET A 529 13.55 -24.50 0.35
CA MET A 529 12.55 -23.78 1.14
C MET A 529 11.31 -23.52 0.30
N LEU A 530 10.26 -24.33 0.52
CA LEU A 530 9.06 -24.34 -0.32
C LEU A 530 7.79 -23.81 0.37
N GLY A 531 7.72 -23.85 1.70
CA GLY A 531 6.55 -23.38 2.44
C GLY A 531 6.57 -21.87 2.65
N PRO A 532 5.51 -21.24 3.17
CA PRO A 532 4.22 -21.85 3.56
C PRO A 532 3.32 -22.28 2.39
N MET A 533 3.57 -21.83 1.16
CA MET A 533 2.60 -21.95 0.07
C MET A 533 2.88 -23.07 -0.94
N GLY A 534 4.15 -23.28 -1.29
CA GLY A 534 4.58 -24.33 -2.21
C GLY A 534 4.03 -24.17 -3.62
N HIS A 535 3.99 -22.95 -4.17
CA HIS A 535 3.72 -22.65 -5.59
C HIS A 535 3.96 -21.17 -5.91
N ASP A 536 4.23 -20.84 -7.18
CA ASP A 536 4.41 -19.45 -7.62
C ASP A 536 3.13 -18.62 -7.53
N ARG A 537 3.29 -17.31 -7.52
CA ARG A 537 2.22 -16.33 -7.54
C ARG A 537 1.80 -16.00 -8.97
N CYS A 538 0.69 -15.27 -9.05
CA CYS A 538 0.01 -14.98 -10.31
C CYS A 538 0.71 -13.87 -11.12
N TYR A 539 2.02 -13.96 -11.31
CA TYR A 539 2.83 -13.12 -12.20
C TYR A 539 4.03 -13.93 -12.71
N ARG A 540 4.62 -13.47 -13.82
CA ARG A 540 5.93 -13.98 -14.27
C ARG A 540 6.98 -13.55 -13.26
N ASN A 541 7.91 -14.44 -12.90
CA ASN A 541 8.95 -14.10 -11.93
C ASN A 541 9.95 -13.10 -12.54
N ARG A 542 10.92 -12.65 -11.74
CA ARG A 542 11.97 -11.70 -12.17
C ARG A 542 13.34 -12.30 -11.92
N ILE A 543 14.34 -11.79 -12.62
CA ILE A 543 15.73 -12.10 -12.37
C ILE A 543 16.55 -10.81 -12.41
N THR A 544 17.62 -10.78 -11.63
CA THR A 544 18.69 -9.79 -11.74
C THR A 544 19.96 -10.50 -12.18
N THR A 545 21.03 -9.79 -12.47
CA THR A 545 22.36 -10.40 -12.68
C THR A 545 22.86 -11.17 -11.44
N ARG A 546 22.23 -11.00 -10.27
CA ARG A 546 22.62 -11.65 -9.00
C ARG A 546 21.64 -12.69 -8.49
N TYR A 547 20.34 -12.52 -8.73
CA TYR A 547 19.29 -13.31 -8.09
C TYR A 547 18.22 -13.74 -9.07
N TYR A 548 17.84 -15.01 -9.05
CA TYR A 548 16.52 -15.45 -9.52
C TYR A 548 15.48 -15.19 -8.44
N ILE A 549 14.45 -14.42 -8.76
CA ILE A 549 13.46 -13.91 -7.81
C ILE A 549 12.11 -14.58 -8.09
N ASN A 550 11.88 -15.74 -7.49
CA ASN A 550 10.62 -16.48 -7.61
C ASN A 550 9.73 -16.31 -6.38
N THR A 551 8.66 -17.10 -6.33
CA THR A 551 7.61 -16.88 -5.32
C THR A 551 7.04 -18.16 -4.74
N VAL A 552 7.83 -19.22 -4.73
CA VAL A 552 7.42 -20.57 -4.32
C VAL A 552 6.94 -20.60 -2.87
N THR A 553 7.61 -19.88 -1.97
CA THR A 553 7.20 -19.74 -0.55
C THR A 553 5.93 -18.90 -0.41
N GLY A 554 5.54 -18.19 -1.47
CA GLY A 554 4.34 -17.37 -1.57
C GLY A 554 4.58 -15.87 -1.38
N GLY A 555 5.83 -15.46 -1.19
CA GLY A 555 6.31 -14.09 -1.23
C GLY A 555 7.44 -13.92 -2.24
N SER A 556 8.46 -13.13 -1.94
CA SER A 556 9.60 -12.86 -2.82
C SER A 556 10.84 -13.64 -2.39
N ASP A 557 11.19 -14.69 -3.12
CA ASP A 557 12.29 -15.58 -2.81
C ASP A 557 13.50 -15.28 -3.69
N PHE A 558 14.65 -15.03 -3.07
CA PHE A 558 15.87 -14.70 -3.77
C PHE A 558 16.79 -15.92 -3.76
N LEU A 559 17.04 -16.50 -4.92
CA LEU A 559 18.06 -17.53 -5.14
C LEU A 559 19.29 -16.86 -5.73
N ASP A 560 20.40 -16.86 -4.98
CA ASP A 560 21.65 -16.25 -5.44
C ASP A 560 22.24 -17.06 -6.60
N LEU A 561 22.42 -16.42 -7.76
CA LEU A 561 22.91 -17.06 -8.97
C LEU A 561 24.37 -17.49 -8.88
N SER A 562 25.14 -16.98 -7.92
CA SER A 562 26.55 -17.31 -7.71
C SER A 562 26.73 -18.38 -6.63
N SER A 563 26.21 -18.12 -5.43
CA SER A 563 26.40 -18.95 -4.24
C SER A 563 25.34 -20.02 -4.02
N SER A 564 24.24 -19.97 -4.78
CA SER A 564 23.05 -20.81 -4.58
C SER A 564 22.38 -20.63 -3.22
N ALA A 565 22.64 -19.52 -2.51
CA ALA A 565 21.98 -19.22 -1.25
C ALA A 565 20.49 -18.93 -1.45
N GLU A 566 19.64 -19.47 -0.56
CA GLU A 566 18.20 -19.24 -0.52
C GLU A 566 17.88 -18.15 0.52
N LEU A 567 17.31 -17.03 0.06
CA LEU A 567 16.97 -15.88 0.92
C LEU A 567 15.48 -15.52 0.78
N PRO A 568 14.57 -16.37 1.31
CA PRO A 568 13.13 -16.22 1.10
C PRO A 568 12.50 -15.11 1.94
N ASN A 569 11.52 -14.42 1.35
CA ASN A 569 10.73 -13.37 2.00
C ASN A 569 9.23 -13.60 1.78
N PRO A 570 8.65 -14.65 2.40
CA PRO A 570 7.23 -15.00 2.24
C PRO A 570 6.25 -13.90 2.67
N TRP A 571 6.73 -12.92 3.44
CA TRP A 571 6.00 -11.76 3.96
C TRP A 571 5.97 -10.56 2.99
N ILE A 572 6.73 -10.57 1.89
CA ILE A 572 6.69 -9.56 0.82
C ILE A 572 5.99 -10.18 -0.39
N ARG A 573 4.95 -9.53 -0.90
CA ARG A 573 4.23 -10.00 -2.10
C ARG A 573 3.78 -8.81 -2.92
N SER A 574 4.07 -8.82 -4.21
CA SER A 574 3.61 -7.80 -5.14
C SER A 574 2.20 -8.07 -5.69
N THR A 575 1.66 -7.08 -6.39
CA THR A 575 0.38 -7.10 -7.09
C THR A 575 0.29 -8.25 -8.10
N CYS A 576 -0.86 -8.93 -8.13
CA CYS A 576 -1.12 -10.01 -9.08
C CYS A 576 -1.05 -9.46 -10.52
N GLY A 577 -0.65 -10.29 -11.47
CA GLY A 577 -0.43 -9.90 -12.86
C GLY A 577 0.89 -9.17 -13.09
N ILE A 578 1.23 -8.19 -12.24
CA ILE A 578 2.37 -7.28 -12.45
C ILE A 578 3.68 -7.85 -11.89
N GLY A 579 3.63 -8.43 -10.70
CA GLY A 579 4.85 -8.84 -9.99
C GLY A 579 5.66 -7.65 -9.46
N PRO A 580 6.83 -7.92 -8.89
CA PRO A 580 7.74 -6.88 -8.40
C PRO A 580 8.50 -6.19 -9.54
N LEU A 581 9.08 -5.02 -9.25
CA LEU A 581 10.02 -4.33 -10.12
C LEU A 581 11.37 -4.17 -9.40
N PRO A 582 12.44 -4.87 -9.81
CA PRO A 582 13.80 -4.61 -9.32
C PRO A 582 14.49 -3.57 -10.22
N CYS A 583 14.73 -2.36 -9.73
CA CYS A 583 15.49 -1.31 -10.45
C CYS A 583 15.86 -0.16 -9.48
N ASN A 584 16.66 0.81 -9.92
CA ASN A 584 17.08 1.97 -9.12
C ASN A 584 17.85 1.61 -7.81
N GLY A 585 18.37 0.39 -7.70
CA GLY A 585 18.91 -0.18 -6.45
C GLY A 585 17.83 -0.55 -5.42
N LEU A 586 16.56 -0.57 -5.83
CA LEU A 586 15.39 -0.78 -4.97
C LEU A 586 14.49 -1.92 -5.49
N TYR A 587 13.73 -2.51 -4.57
CA TYR A 587 12.73 -3.53 -4.86
C TYR A 587 11.33 -2.96 -4.64
N TYR A 588 10.57 -2.75 -5.73
CA TYR A 588 9.21 -2.24 -5.68
C TYR A 588 8.20 -3.39 -5.65
N ALA A 589 7.28 -3.35 -4.68
CA ALA A 589 6.19 -4.31 -4.54
C ALA A 589 4.86 -3.59 -4.29
N GLY A 590 3.90 -3.79 -5.20
CA GLY A 590 2.55 -3.24 -5.06
C GLY A 590 1.71 -4.00 -4.02
N PRO A 591 0.55 -3.46 -3.62
CA PRO A 591 -0.28 -4.07 -2.57
C PRO A 591 -0.73 -5.47 -2.99
N PRO A 592 -0.80 -6.45 -2.09
CA PRO A 592 -1.34 -7.79 -2.37
C PRO A 592 -2.87 -7.87 -2.22
N SER A 593 -3.51 -8.86 -2.85
CA SER A 593 -4.96 -9.16 -2.72
C SER A 593 -5.26 -10.51 -2.06
N CYS A 594 -4.23 -11.24 -1.65
CA CYS A 594 -4.35 -12.58 -1.06
C CYS A 594 -4.10 -12.52 0.46
N ALA A 595 -4.90 -13.25 1.25
CA ALA A 595 -4.87 -13.20 2.71
C ALA A 595 -3.82 -14.12 3.39
N CYS A 596 -3.01 -14.85 2.62
CA CYS A 596 -2.01 -15.75 3.19
C CYS A 596 -0.92 -14.95 3.88
N CYS A 597 -0.46 -15.39 5.06
CA CYS A 597 0.52 -14.69 5.89
C CYS A 597 0.07 -13.29 6.36
N ASN A 598 -1.23 -13.02 6.46
CA ASN A 598 -1.77 -11.71 6.88
C ASN A 598 -1.28 -11.19 8.23
N SER A 599 -0.79 -12.07 9.12
CA SER A 599 -0.14 -11.68 10.39
C SER A 599 1.06 -10.77 10.18
N VAL A 600 1.78 -10.93 9.06
CA VAL A 600 3.09 -10.31 8.79
C VAL A 600 3.19 -9.70 7.39
N MET A 601 2.23 -9.96 6.50
CA MET A 601 2.27 -9.47 5.13
C MET A 601 2.26 -7.94 5.06
N LEU A 602 3.14 -7.39 4.22
CA LEU A 602 3.18 -5.96 3.92
C LEU A 602 1.98 -5.58 3.04
N ASN A 603 1.29 -4.49 3.41
CA ASN A 603 0.31 -3.80 2.56
C ASN A 603 0.97 -2.62 1.84
N ALA A 604 0.20 -1.87 1.06
CA ALA A 604 0.63 -0.70 0.31
C ALA A 604 1.56 -0.97 -0.89
N LEU A 605 1.83 0.07 -1.68
CA LEU A 605 2.93 0.10 -2.62
C LEU A 605 4.20 0.45 -1.86
N ASN A 606 5.21 -0.42 -1.93
CA ASN A 606 6.43 -0.31 -1.14
C ASN A 606 7.64 -0.23 -2.06
N ALA A 607 8.63 0.59 -1.68
CA ALA A 607 10.01 0.46 -2.13
C ALA A 607 10.89 0.07 -0.95
N MET A 608 11.75 -0.92 -1.16
CA MET A 608 12.60 -1.46 -0.13
C MET A 608 14.03 -1.61 -0.65
N ALA A 609 14.99 -1.45 0.26
CA ALA A 609 16.41 -1.63 0.00
C ALA A 609 16.92 -2.94 0.65
N ALA A 610 17.94 -3.52 0.03
CA ALA A 610 18.68 -4.64 0.61
C ALA A 610 19.56 -4.17 1.78
N GLU A 611 19.92 -5.10 2.66
CA GLU A 611 21.01 -4.87 3.62
C GLU A 611 22.33 -5.30 2.95
N PRO A 612 23.34 -4.41 2.84
CA PRO A 612 24.63 -4.79 2.29
C PRO A 612 25.26 -5.97 3.05
N GLY A 613 25.80 -6.95 2.32
CA GLY A 613 26.46 -8.11 2.91
C GLY A 613 25.53 -9.12 3.56
N LEU A 614 24.23 -9.11 3.25
CA LEU A 614 23.30 -10.15 3.70
C LEU A 614 23.66 -11.51 3.09
N ALA A 615 24.05 -12.46 3.93
CA ALA A 615 24.40 -13.83 3.51
C ALA A 615 23.34 -14.88 3.91
N LYS A 616 22.51 -14.58 4.92
CA LYS A 616 21.44 -15.46 5.42
C LYS A 616 20.19 -14.67 5.76
N SER A 617 19.03 -15.31 5.67
CA SER A 617 17.76 -14.63 5.90
C SER A 617 17.56 -14.16 7.34
N ASP A 618 18.09 -14.89 8.31
CA ASP A 618 18.03 -14.66 9.76
C ASP A 618 19.16 -13.78 10.31
N GLN A 619 20.07 -13.34 9.43
CA GLN A 619 21.18 -12.46 9.82
C GLN A 619 20.64 -11.19 10.51
N PRO A 620 21.12 -10.87 11.73
CA PRO A 620 20.69 -9.66 12.42
C PRO A 620 21.05 -8.39 11.65
N ILE A 621 20.08 -7.52 11.47
CA ILE A 621 20.30 -6.17 10.93
C ILE A 621 20.84 -5.27 12.04
N LYS A 622 21.89 -4.50 11.74
CA LYS A 622 22.44 -3.49 12.66
C LYS A 622 21.48 -2.32 12.81
N VAL A 623 21.11 -2.02 14.06
CA VAL A 623 20.24 -0.91 14.44
C VAL A 623 20.86 -0.19 15.62
N GLY A 624 21.00 1.13 15.53
CA GLY A 624 21.43 1.95 16.65
C GLY A 624 20.35 2.02 17.74
N THR A 625 20.66 1.48 18.93
CA THR A 625 19.73 1.38 20.06
C THR A 625 20.08 2.35 21.20
N GLU A 626 20.83 3.41 20.91
CA GLU A 626 21.13 4.45 21.90
C GLU A 626 19.88 5.31 22.13
N ALA A 627 19.09 4.87 23.11
CA ALA A 627 17.89 5.57 23.52
C ALA A 627 18.24 6.92 24.15
N THR A 628 17.46 7.95 23.85
CA THR A 628 17.62 9.28 24.45
C THR A 628 16.35 9.69 25.18
N LEU A 629 16.50 10.12 26.42
CA LEU A 629 15.44 10.73 27.22
C LEU A 629 15.73 12.23 27.37
N GLU A 630 14.87 13.05 26.75
CA GLU A 630 14.89 14.50 26.89
C GLU A 630 13.91 14.92 27.98
N LYS A 631 14.39 15.65 28.99
CA LYS A 631 13.57 16.22 30.05
C LYS A 631 13.06 17.60 29.61
N GLY A 632 11.75 17.77 29.59
CA GLY A 632 11.10 19.01 29.21
C GLY A 632 10.92 19.99 30.38
N PRO A 633 10.37 21.19 30.12
CA PRO A 633 10.21 22.24 31.13
C PRO A 633 9.33 21.84 32.33
N ALA A 634 8.41 20.89 32.16
CA ALA A 634 7.51 20.44 33.22
C ALA A 634 8.07 19.25 34.04
N PHE A 635 9.26 18.74 33.72
CA PHE A 635 9.80 17.50 34.32
C PHE A 635 9.93 17.56 35.85
N SER A 636 10.42 18.67 36.40
CA SER A 636 10.59 18.83 37.86
C SER A 636 9.28 19.12 38.61
N ALA A 637 8.22 19.53 37.90
CA ALA A 637 6.95 19.93 38.51
C ALA A 637 5.95 18.76 38.68
N ILE A 638 6.31 17.54 38.26
CA ILE A 638 5.43 16.35 38.31
C ILE A 638 5.09 15.97 39.76
N ALA A 639 6.01 16.20 40.71
CA ALA A 639 5.83 15.88 42.12
C ALA A 639 4.67 16.67 42.77
N ASN A 640 4.29 17.81 42.19
CA ASN A 640 3.24 18.71 42.67
C ASN A 640 1.92 18.57 41.90
N LEU A 641 1.76 17.53 41.06
CA LEU A 641 0.49 17.24 40.41
C LEU A 641 -0.51 16.67 41.44
N ASN A 642 -0.99 17.54 42.34
CA ASN A 642 -2.21 17.33 43.12
C ASN A 642 -3.41 17.50 42.17
N SER A 643 -3.56 16.57 41.24
CA SER A 643 -4.75 16.48 40.38
C SER A 643 -5.61 15.30 40.82
N PRO A 644 -6.95 15.38 40.65
CA PRO A 644 -7.85 14.32 41.06
C PRO A 644 -7.34 13.00 40.50
N THR A 645 -7.21 12.00 41.37
CA THR A 645 -6.97 10.61 40.99
C THR A 645 -7.82 10.28 39.77
N SER A 646 -7.19 9.81 38.70
CA SER A 646 -7.89 9.19 37.58
C SER A 646 -8.85 8.15 38.15
N GLY A 647 -10.16 8.37 38.00
CA GLY A 647 -11.14 7.52 38.66
C GLY A 647 -12.57 8.05 38.68
N SER A 648 -12.94 9.01 37.83
CA SER A 648 -14.37 9.14 37.54
C SER A 648 -14.73 7.94 36.67
N LEU A 649 -15.71 7.12 37.12
CA LEU A 649 -16.32 6.08 36.29
C LEU A 649 -16.91 6.64 34.97
N ASN A 650 -16.97 7.98 34.87
CA ASN A 650 -17.57 8.69 33.76
C ASN A 650 -16.60 9.11 32.64
N ASP A 651 -15.30 8.86 32.78
CA ASP A 651 -14.27 9.26 31.80
C ASP A 651 -14.06 8.21 30.69
N TRP A 652 -13.46 8.65 29.58
CA TRP A 652 -12.98 7.84 28.46
C TRP A 652 -11.47 8.12 28.25
N PRO A 653 -10.59 7.62 29.14
CA PRO A 653 -9.23 8.13 29.31
C PRO A 653 -8.21 7.62 28.27
N THR A 654 -8.56 6.62 27.46
CA THR A 654 -7.68 6.06 26.44
C THR A 654 -8.47 5.65 25.19
N TYR A 655 -7.76 5.28 24.13
CA TYR A 655 -8.37 4.76 22.90
C TYR A 655 -9.32 3.60 23.19
N ARG A 656 -10.56 3.70 22.69
CA ARG A 656 -11.64 2.73 22.94
C ARG A 656 -11.91 2.47 24.43
N HIS A 657 -11.90 3.53 25.24
CA HIS A 657 -12.28 3.60 26.65
C HIS A 657 -11.30 2.97 27.65
N ASP A 658 -10.90 1.71 27.43
CA ASP A 658 -10.13 0.92 28.39
C ASP A 658 -8.97 0.15 27.74
N ASN A 659 -8.16 -0.52 28.58
CA ASN A 659 -7.00 -1.28 28.13
C ASN A 659 -7.35 -2.53 27.29
N ALA A 660 -8.56 -3.08 27.46
CA ALA A 660 -9.07 -4.17 26.63
C ALA A 660 -9.62 -3.66 25.29
N ARG A 661 -9.68 -2.33 25.11
CA ARG A 661 -10.17 -1.64 23.91
C ARG A 661 -11.62 -2.00 23.62
N THR A 662 -12.44 -2.16 24.66
CA THR A 662 -13.82 -2.65 24.51
C THR A 662 -14.69 -1.73 23.66
N GLY A 663 -14.46 -0.41 23.72
CA GLY A 663 -15.32 0.60 23.13
C GLY A 663 -16.67 0.73 23.85
N THR A 664 -16.74 0.30 25.11
CA THR A 664 -17.96 0.27 25.92
C THR A 664 -17.77 1.04 27.22
N THR A 665 -18.80 1.79 27.62
CA THR A 665 -18.87 2.44 28.93
C THR A 665 -20.23 2.20 29.59
N LYS A 666 -20.30 2.28 30.92
CA LYS A 666 -21.57 2.23 31.68
C LYS A 666 -22.19 3.61 31.89
N ASN A 667 -21.59 4.65 31.32
CA ASN A 667 -22.19 5.97 31.26
C ASN A 667 -23.43 5.98 30.39
N LYS A 668 -24.52 6.50 30.94
CA LYS A 668 -25.75 6.73 30.19
C LYS A 668 -25.59 7.94 29.29
N VAL A 669 -25.76 7.73 27.98
CA VAL A 669 -25.88 8.80 26.98
C VAL A 669 -27.24 8.62 26.31
N PRO A 670 -28.12 9.65 26.29
CA PRO A 670 -29.43 9.49 25.69
C PRO A 670 -29.33 9.28 24.17
N ALA A 671 -30.23 8.47 23.60
CA ALA A 671 -30.27 8.27 22.17
C ALA A 671 -30.67 9.54 21.39
N VAL A 672 -31.52 10.38 21.97
CA VAL A 672 -31.93 11.67 21.40
C VAL A 672 -30.96 12.77 21.83
N LEU A 673 -30.21 13.27 20.86
CA LEU A 673 -29.07 14.16 21.03
C LEU A 673 -29.32 15.52 20.35
N GLY A 674 -28.75 16.57 20.93
CA GLY A 674 -28.52 17.85 20.29
C GLY A 674 -27.02 18.15 20.22
N LYS A 675 -26.58 18.81 19.13
CA LYS A 675 -25.21 19.31 19.00
C LYS A 675 -24.98 20.37 20.09
N ARG A 676 -23.94 20.19 20.91
CA ARG A 676 -23.53 21.14 21.96
C ARG A 676 -22.53 22.14 21.39
N TRP A 677 -21.49 21.62 20.74
CA TRP A 677 -20.45 22.41 20.10
C TRP A 677 -19.74 21.58 19.02
N GLU A 678 -19.02 22.26 18.14
CA GLU A 678 -18.07 21.67 17.20
C GLU A 678 -16.79 22.52 17.13
N THR A 679 -15.64 21.86 16.99
CA THR A 679 -14.33 22.53 16.93
C THR A 679 -13.50 21.93 15.79
N LYS A 680 -12.94 22.77 14.92
CA LYS A 680 -12.04 22.34 13.84
C LYS A 680 -10.59 22.37 14.33
N LEU A 681 -9.93 21.22 14.36
CA LEU A 681 -8.54 21.10 14.81
C LEU A 681 -7.52 21.22 13.67
N GLY A 682 -7.86 20.79 12.46
CA GLY A 682 -6.91 20.75 11.36
C GLY A 682 -7.53 20.12 10.13
N THR A 683 -6.75 19.33 9.40
CA THR A 683 -7.21 18.60 8.21
C THR A 683 -7.76 17.23 8.55
N ARG A 684 -7.19 16.54 9.55
CA ARG A 684 -7.61 15.21 9.99
C ARG A 684 -7.44 15.04 11.49
N ALA A 685 -8.53 14.78 12.20
CA ALA A 685 -8.51 14.54 13.65
C ALA A 685 -8.39 13.03 13.96
N SER A 686 -7.74 12.67 15.08
CA SER A 686 -7.85 11.32 15.65
C SER A 686 -9.20 11.13 16.34
N ALA A 687 -9.49 9.90 16.78
CA ALA A 687 -10.53 9.66 17.79
C ALA A 687 -10.28 10.55 19.04
N PRO A 688 -11.32 11.01 19.75
CA PRO A 688 -11.17 11.81 20.96
C PRO A 688 -11.02 10.95 22.23
N VAL A 689 -10.29 11.47 23.21
CA VAL A 689 -10.18 10.94 24.58
C VAL A 689 -10.71 11.99 25.54
N ILE A 690 -11.53 11.58 26.52
CA ILE A 690 -12.22 12.50 27.43
C ILE A 690 -11.85 12.15 28.86
N ALA A 691 -11.22 13.07 29.56
CA ALA A 691 -10.85 12.90 30.95
C ALA A 691 -10.69 14.24 31.64
N ALA A 692 -10.98 14.29 32.94
CA ALA A 692 -10.77 15.48 33.77
C ALA A 692 -11.38 16.77 33.18
N GLY A 693 -12.58 16.68 32.59
CA GLY A 693 -13.29 17.82 31.99
C GLY A 693 -12.70 18.33 30.66
N MET A 694 -11.76 17.60 30.08
CA MET A 694 -11.07 17.94 28.83
C MET A 694 -11.33 16.89 27.75
N VAL A 695 -11.23 17.32 26.49
CA VAL A 695 -11.23 16.48 25.29
C VAL A 695 -9.86 16.60 24.63
N PHE A 696 -9.18 15.48 24.46
CA PHE A 696 -7.86 15.39 23.82
C PHE A 696 -7.99 14.68 22.49
N ALA A 697 -7.43 15.27 21.44
CA ALA A 697 -7.36 14.66 20.11
C ALA A 697 -6.12 15.15 19.36
N ALA A 698 -5.61 14.31 18.47
CA ALA A 698 -4.53 14.69 17.57
C ALA A 698 -5.08 15.37 16.30
N ASP A 699 -4.38 16.39 15.84
CA ASP A 699 -4.38 16.83 14.44
C ASP A 699 -3.30 16.02 13.73
N VAL A 700 -3.72 14.93 13.11
CA VAL A 700 -2.85 13.83 12.67
C VAL A 700 -1.82 14.31 11.67
N ASP A 701 -2.28 14.98 10.62
CA ASP A 701 -1.43 15.43 9.52
C ASP A 701 -0.75 16.77 9.85
N GLY A 702 -1.29 17.56 10.80
CA GLY A 702 -0.66 18.76 11.37
C GLY A 702 0.35 18.48 12.50
N HIS A 703 0.65 17.22 12.78
CA HIS A 703 1.65 16.75 13.77
C HIS A 703 1.42 17.30 15.19
N ALA A 704 0.16 17.46 15.61
CA ALA A 704 -0.13 18.11 16.88
C ALA A 704 -1.12 17.33 17.75
N VAL A 705 -1.00 17.50 19.06
CA VAL A 705 -2.02 17.10 20.05
C VAL A 705 -2.69 18.36 20.58
N CYS A 706 -4.01 18.35 20.61
CA CYS A 706 -4.84 19.47 21.06
C CYS A 706 -5.68 19.07 22.27
N ALA A 707 -5.89 20.02 23.18
CA ALA A 707 -6.83 19.87 24.27
C ALA A 707 -7.91 20.93 24.20
N MET A 708 -9.16 20.50 24.38
CA MET A 708 -10.35 21.34 24.39
C MET A 708 -11.08 21.16 25.72
N LYS A 709 -11.80 22.17 26.18
CA LYS A 709 -12.74 21.98 27.29
C LYS A 709 -13.93 21.14 26.83
N ALA A 710 -14.35 20.16 27.63
CA ALA A 710 -15.52 19.34 27.31
C ALA A 710 -16.84 20.14 27.32
N ALA A 711 -16.89 21.24 28.09
CA ALA A 711 -18.10 22.05 28.24
C ALA A 711 -18.46 22.86 26.99
N ASP A 712 -17.47 23.45 26.30
CA ASP A 712 -17.69 24.43 25.23
C ASP A 712 -16.84 24.20 23.97
N GLY A 713 -15.97 23.19 23.96
CA GLY A 713 -15.11 22.88 22.82
C GLY A 713 -13.93 23.85 22.63
N LYS A 714 -13.73 24.83 23.52
CA LYS A 714 -12.65 25.82 23.40
C LYS A 714 -11.30 25.14 23.53
N VAL A 715 -10.45 25.31 22.50
CA VAL A 715 -9.05 24.85 22.53
C VAL A 715 -8.30 25.61 23.63
N VAL A 716 -7.71 24.87 24.57
CA VAL A 716 -6.92 25.41 25.69
C VAL A 716 -5.45 25.49 25.31
N TRP A 717 -4.93 24.44 24.69
CA TRP A 717 -3.53 24.37 24.26
C TRP A 717 -3.36 23.44 23.06
N ARG A 718 -2.22 23.60 22.37
CA ARG A 718 -1.76 22.75 21.28
C ARG A 718 -0.26 22.46 21.45
N PHE A 719 0.13 21.20 21.33
CA PHE A 719 1.52 20.76 21.32
C PHE A 719 1.89 20.20 19.94
N SER A 720 3.04 20.59 19.37
CA SER A 720 3.54 20.06 18.10
C SER A 720 4.67 19.05 18.29
N ALA A 721 4.40 17.81 17.86
CA ALA A 721 5.41 16.77 17.70
C ALA A 721 6.21 17.00 16.40
N GLU A 722 7.23 16.16 16.17
CA GLU A 722 8.07 16.22 14.96
C GLU A 722 7.57 15.31 13.82
N GLY A 723 6.39 14.72 13.98
CA GLY A 723 5.74 13.86 12.99
C GLY A 723 4.31 13.53 13.39
N ARG A 724 3.60 12.82 12.52
CA ARG A 724 2.17 12.49 12.71
C ARG A 724 1.89 11.81 14.05
N VAL A 725 0.77 12.16 14.67
CA VAL A 725 0.20 11.47 15.83
C VAL A 725 -1.10 10.84 15.35
N ASP A 726 -1.08 9.55 15.08
CA ASP A 726 -2.08 8.83 14.27
C ASP A 726 -3.28 8.26 15.03
N SER A 727 -3.24 8.34 16.35
CA SER A 727 -4.23 7.81 17.27
C SER A 727 -4.26 8.65 18.55
N PRO A 728 -5.35 8.64 19.33
CA PRO A 728 -5.46 9.54 20.47
C PRO A 728 -4.39 9.30 21.53
N PRO A 729 -4.04 10.35 22.29
CA PRO A 729 -3.22 10.22 23.48
C PRO A 729 -3.95 9.48 24.61
N THR A 730 -3.21 8.98 25.60
CA THR A 730 -3.75 8.38 26.81
C THR A 730 -3.57 9.32 28.01
N TYR A 731 -4.66 9.57 28.74
CA TYR A 731 -4.64 10.32 29.98
C TYR A 731 -4.33 9.40 31.17
N TYR A 732 -3.41 9.82 32.03
CA TYR A 732 -3.05 9.11 33.26
C TYR A 732 -2.58 10.07 34.35
N GLN A 733 -3.35 10.21 35.43
CA GLN A 733 -2.97 10.98 36.63
C GLN A 733 -2.43 12.41 36.33
N GLY A 734 -3.12 13.16 35.48
CA GLY A 734 -2.71 14.52 35.09
C GLY A 734 -1.62 14.57 34.01
N LEU A 735 -1.15 13.42 33.54
CA LEU A 735 -0.24 13.28 32.40
C LEU A 735 -1.00 12.87 31.14
N LEU A 736 -0.45 13.23 30.00
CA LEU A 736 -0.95 12.85 28.69
C LEU A 736 0.20 12.21 27.90
N LEU A 737 0.10 10.90 27.65
CA LEU A 737 1.13 10.11 26.99
C LEU A 737 0.73 9.77 25.56
N PHE A 738 1.65 9.91 24.61
CA PHE A 738 1.42 9.50 23.24
C PHE A 738 2.69 9.16 22.46
N GLY A 739 2.56 8.30 21.46
CA GLY A 739 3.61 8.07 20.46
C GLY A 739 3.49 8.98 19.24
N SER A 740 4.56 9.08 18.47
CA SER A 740 4.53 9.77 17.18
C SER A 740 5.25 8.96 16.11
N ARG A 741 4.86 9.19 14.86
CA ARG A 741 5.51 8.66 13.66
C ARG A 741 6.93 9.19 13.47
N ASP A 742 7.36 10.18 14.25
CA ASP A 742 8.77 10.58 14.38
C ASP A 742 9.65 9.54 15.13
N GLY A 743 9.03 8.49 15.67
CA GLY A 743 9.69 7.43 16.42
C GLY A 743 9.94 7.74 17.89
N SER A 744 9.24 8.71 18.49
CA SER A 744 9.36 9.07 19.90
C SER A 744 8.05 8.87 20.67
N ALA A 745 8.17 8.55 21.96
CA ALA A 745 7.09 8.64 22.94
C ALA A 745 7.22 9.97 23.69
N TYR A 746 6.08 10.60 23.96
CA TYR A 746 5.96 11.90 24.60
C TYR A 746 5.09 11.79 25.84
N CYS A 747 5.42 12.61 26.84
CA CYS A 747 4.58 12.85 28.00
C CYS A 747 4.42 14.35 28.21
N LEU A 748 3.18 14.81 28.29
CA LEU A 748 2.82 16.20 28.55
C LEU A 748 2.06 16.29 29.87
N ARG A 749 2.10 17.46 30.49
CA ARG A 749 1.15 17.80 31.55
C ARG A 749 -0.20 18.10 30.90
N ALA A 750 -1.25 17.40 31.30
CA ALA A 750 -2.55 17.46 30.64
C ALA A 750 -3.23 18.85 30.76
N ALA A 751 -2.93 19.59 31.83
CA ALA A 751 -3.56 20.88 32.10
C ALA A 751 -3.17 21.99 31.11
N ASP A 752 -1.92 22.00 30.63
CA ASP A 752 -1.36 23.10 29.81
C ASP A 752 -0.54 22.65 28.60
N GLY A 753 -0.37 21.34 28.40
CA GLY A 753 0.37 20.78 27.26
C GLY A 753 1.88 20.92 27.36
N ALA A 754 2.42 21.32 28.52
CA ALA A 754 3.85 21.49 28.71
C ALA A 754 4.57 20.13 28.66
N LEU A 755 5.68 20.06 27.90
CA LEU A 755 6.49 18.86 27.77
C LEU A 755 7.09 18.45 29.11
N VAL A 756 6.79 17.23 29.54
CA VAL A 756 7.37 16.60 30.71
C VAL A 756 8.64 15.87 30.28
N TRP A 757 8.52 14.93 29.35
CA TRP A 757 9.67 14.25 28.75
C TRP A 757 9.35 13.77 27.33
N ARG A 758 10.42 13.53 26.57
CA ARG A 758 10.39 12.86 25.27
C ARG A 758 11.40 11.71 25.30
N PHE A 759 10.93 10.50 25.03
CA PHE A 759 11.76 9.31 24.94
C PHE A 759 11.85 8.86 23.49
N ARG A 760 13.07 8.77 22.97
CA ARG A 760 13.35 8.24 21.63
C ARG A 760 14.17 6.95 21.78
N PRO A 761 13.60 5.77 21.46
CA PRO A 761 14.25 4.49 21.70
C PRO A 761 15.41 4.17 20.76
N LEU A 762 15.38 4.71 19.54
CA LEU A 762 16.25 4.29 18.44
C LEU A 762 16.88 5.49 17.74
N GLU A 763 17.91 5.22 16.93
CA GLU A 763 18.50 6.21 16.05
C GLU A 763 17.46 6.83 15.09
N ARG A 764 17.69 8.09 14.69
CA ARG A 764 16.85 8.71 13.67
C ARG A 764 17.19 8.18 12.29
N ARG A 765 16.29 7.35 11.75
CA ARG A 765 16.28 6.87 10.38
C ARG A 765 14.94 7.20 9.76
N MET A 766 14.85 8.29 9.01
CA MET A 766 13.61 8.79 8.42
C MET A 766 13.46 8.27 6.99
N ILE A 767 12.31 7.65 6.71
CA ILE A 767 11.81 7.22 5.40
C ILE A 767 10.65 8.13 4.96
N CYS A 768 10.11 7.94 3.76
CA CYS A 768 8.80 8.51 3.40
C CYS A 768 7.68 7.49 3.55
N ALA A 769 6.57 7.89 4.19
CA ALA A 769 5.40 7.05 4.37
C ALA A 769 4.13 7.88 4.08
N TYR A 770 3.36 7.46 3.07
CA TYR A 770 2.15 8.16 2.63
C TYR A 770 2.39 9.66 2.40
N GLY A 771 3.47 10.00 1.69
CA GLY A 771 3.82 11.36 1.31
C GLY A 771 4.43 12.22 2.41
N GLN A 772 4.82 11.69 3.57
CA GLN A 772 5.49 12.47 4.62
C GLN A 772 6.71 11.75 5.21
N PRO A 773 7.73 12.48 5.69
CA PRO A 773 8.84 11.90 6.44
C PRO A 773 8.38 11.26 7.76
N GLU A 774 8.74 10.00 7.97
CA GLU A 774 8.49 9.26 9.22
C GLU A 774 9.71 8.44 9.63
N SER A 775 9.83 8.13 10.92
CA SER A 775 10.79 7.15 11.40
C SER A 775 10.54 5.79 10.75
N ALA A 776 11.61 5.05 10.45
CA ALA A 776 11.58 3.64 10.11
C ALA A 776 10.95 2.79 11.24
N TRP A 777 11.02 3.28 12.49
CA TRP A 777 10.38 2.71 13.67
C TRP A 777 9.39 3.69 14.29
N PRO A 778 8.20 3.86 13.70
CA PRO A 778 7.17 4.75 14.21
C PRO A 778 6.59 4.18 15.50
N ILE A 779 6.04 5.05 16.33
CA ILE A 779 5.26 4.67 17.52
C ILE A 779 3.84 5.17 17.30
N CYS A 780 2.84 4.31 17.52
CA CYS A 780 1.44 4.72 17.45
C CYS A 780 1.12 5.73 18.58
N GLY A 781 0.25 6.69 18.28
CA GLY A 781 -0.24 7.70 19.23
C GLY A 781 -0.73 7.13 20.54
N SER A 782 -1.53 6.06 20.53
CA SER A 782 -2.07 5.49 21.76
C SER A 782 -1.06 4.60 22.49
N ILE A 783 -0.62 5.06 23.66
CA ILE A 783 0.21 4.32 24.62
C ILE A 783 -0.69 3.63 25.65
N LEU A 784 -0.45 2.35 25.95
CA LEU A 784 -1.24 1.61 26.94
C LEU A 784 -0.66 1.84 28.35
N ILE A 785 -1.50 2.15 29.35
CA ILE A 785 -1.07 2.24 30.74
C ILE A 785 -1.60 1.04 31.52
N ARG A 786 -0.72 0.29 32.16
CA ARG A 786 -1.11 -0.86 32.99
C ARG A 786 -0.16 -1.00 34.17
N ASP A 787 -0.73 -1.23 35.36
CA ASP A 787 0.02 -1.47 36.60
C ASP A 787 1.11 -0.41 36.85
N GLY A 788 0.78 0.84 36.53
CA GLY A 788 1.69 1.98 36.66
C GLY A 788 2.73 2.16 35.55
N LEU A 789 2.74 1.31 34.52
CA LEU A 789 3.72 1.35 33.42
C LEU A 789 3.10 1.73 32.08
N ALA A 790 3.87 2.43 31.25
CA ALA A 790 3.50 2.86 29.90
C ALA A 790 4.10 1.96 28.82
N TYR A 791 3.25 1.27 28.05
CA TYR A 791 3.63 0.27 27.05
C TYR A 791 3.41 0.77 25.62
N PHE A 792 4.42 0.60 24.77
CA PHE A 792 4.34 0.89 23.34
C PHE A 792 5.31 0.06 22.51
N ALA A 793 5.07 0.03 21.20
CA ALA A 793 5.91 -0.63 20.21
C ALA A 793 6.46 0.40 19.20
N ALA A 794 7.75 0.29 18.88
CA ALA A 794 8.41 1.04 17.82
C ALA A 794 8.77 0.08 16.67
N GLY A 795 8.23 0.30 15.47
CA GLY A 795 8.47 -0.56 14.31
C GLY A 795 7.18 -0.95 13.56
N ARG A 796 7.33 -1.31 12.28
CA ARG A 796 6.20 -1.68 11.40
C ARG A 796 5.97 -3.18 11.31
N ASN A 797 7.04 -3.98 11.30
CA ASN A 797 6.97 -5.42 11.03
C ASN A 797 8.16 -6.15 11.66
N SER A 798 7.97 -7.37 12.13
CA SER A 798 9.02 -8.15 12.79
C SER A 798 10.17 -8.61 11.88
N PHE A 799 10.03 -8.56 10.55
CA PHE A 799 11.02 -9.06 9.57
C PHE A 799 11.81 -7.97 8.81
N ILE A 800 11.45 -6.69 8.95
CA ILE A 800 12.09 -5.58 8.21
C ILE A 800 12.58 -4.49 9.17
N ASP A 801 13.57 -3.71 8.75
CA ASP A 801 14.21 -2.65 9.56
C ASP A 801 14.73 -3.17 10.92
N GLY A 802 15.11 -4.44 10.98
CA GLY A 802 15.61 -5.05 12.21
C GLY A 802 14.54 -5.37 13.25
N GLY A 803 13.26 -5.28 12.92
CA GLY A 803 12.14 -5.79 13.71
C GLY A 803 11.36 -4.72 14.49
N ILE A 804 10.62 -5.18 15.50
CA ILE A 804 9.79 -4.35 16.38
C ILE A 804 10.44 -4.29 17.76
N PHE A 805 10.51 -3.09 18.34
CA PHE A 805 11.10 -2.83 19.65
C PHE A 805 9.99 -2.45 20.63
N LEU A 806 9.85 -3.22 21.70
CA LEU A 806 8.82 -3.08 22.72
C LEU A 806 9.42 -2.42 23.95
N TYR A 807 8.68 -1.50 24.56
CA TYR A 807 9.10 -0.77 25.75
C TYR A 807 7.98 -0.71 26.79
N ALA A 808 8.37 -0.75 28.06
CA ALA A 808 7.58 -0.36 29.21
C ALA A 808 8.36 0.72 29.96
N LEU A 809 7.78 1.90 30.12
CA LEU A 809 8.39 3.03 30.82
C LEU A 809 7.65 3.36 32.11
N ASP A 810 8.33 3.97 33.06
CA ASP A 810 7.67 4.74 34.12
C ASP A 810 7.05 6.02 33.51
N PRO A 811 5.73 6.26 33.63
CA PRO A 811 5.07 7.41 33.02
C PRO A 811 5.56 8.78 33.53
N ARG A 812 6.08 8.85 34.75
CA ARG A 812 6.50 10.10 35.40
C ARG A 812 7.93 10.44 35.00
N SER A 813 8.86 9.50 35.09
CA SER A 813 10.28 9.74 34.81
C SER A 813 10.65 9.52 33.34
N GLY A 814 9.90 8.70 32.60
CA GLY A 814 10.25 8.26 31.25
C GLY A 814 11.37 7.20 31.23
N GLU A 815 11.75 6.67 32.39
CA GLU A 815 12.78 5.63 32.51
C GLU A 815 12.27 4.28 31.98
N VAL A 816 13.16 3.54 31.32
CA VAL A 816 12.86 2.22 30.78
C VAL A 816 12.86 1.19 31.90
N VAL A 817 11.72 0.55 32.12
CA VAL A 817 11.55 -0.56 33.08
C VAL A 817 11.73 -1.90 32.38
N HIS A 818 11.11 -2.07 31.21
CA HIS A 818 11.27 -3.26 30.38
C HIS A 818 11.51 -2.89 28.91
N GLN A 819 12.31 -3.70 28.22
CA GLN A 819 12.50 -3.58 26.78
C GLN A 819 12.71 -4.95 26.13
N LYS A 820 12.22 -5.10 24.90
CA LYS A 820 12.40 -6.32 24.10
C LYS A 820 12.48 -6.00 22.61
N ARG A 821 13.47 -6.55 21.90
CA ARG A 821 13.52 -6.53 20.43
C ARG A 821 12.96 -7.85 19.89
N MET A 822 12.04 -7.75 18.93
CA MET A 822 11.44 -8.87 18.20
C MET A 822 11.84 -8.78 16.73
N TYR A 823 12.81 -9.60 16.33
CA TYR A 823 13.26 -9.76 14.94
C TYR A 823 13.04 -11.20 14.49
N GLY A 824 12.33 -11.40 13.39
CA GLY A 824 11.85 -12.72 12.95
C GLY A 824 10.47 -13.09 13.52
N PRO A 825 10.24 -14.35 13.95
CA PRO A 825 11.24 -15.37 14.24
C PRO A 825 11.67 -16.20 13.01
N TYR A 826 12.89 -16.73 13.07
CA TYR A 826 13.46 -17.62 12.06
C TYR A 826 13.77 -18.98 12.68
N GLY A 827 13.63 -20.05 11.89
CA GLY A 827 14.05 -21.40 12.26
C GLY A 827 15.54 -21.62 12.00
N GLU A 828 16.04 -22.81 12.36
CA GLU A 828 17.46 -23.17 12.25
C GLU A 828 18.01 -23.09 10.81
N ASN A 829 17.15 -23.26 9.81
CA ASN A 829 17.52 -23.14 8.40
C ASN A 829 17.47 -21.70 7.87
N GLY A 830 17.23 -20.70 8.74
CA GLY A 830 17.09 -19.30 8.34
C GLY A 830 15.75 -18.94 7.69
N PHE A 831 14.81 -19.90 7.57
CA PHE A 831 13.46 -19.65 7.07
C PHE A 831 12.56 -19.06 8.18
N PRO A 832 11.66 -18.10 7.90
CA PRO A 832 10.66 -17.68 8.86
C PRO A 832 9.84 -18.86 9.41
N ILE A 833 9.67 -18.96 10.73
CA ILE A 833 9.01 -20.13 11.33
C ILE A 833 7.57 -20.25 10.81
N GLU A 834 7.24 -21.40 10.21
CA GLU A 834 5.88 -21.70 9.78
C GLU A 834 4.97 -21.93 10.98
N ASN A 835 3.82 -21.26 11.00
CA ASN A 835 2.79 -21.58 11.97
C ASN A 835 1.96 -22.77 11.46
N ARG A 836 2.30 -23.97 11.96
CA ARG A 836 1.63 -25.23 11.59
C ARG A 836 0.29 -25.46 12.31
N GLU A 837 -0.03 -24.63 13.31
CA GLU A 837 -1.29 -24.71 14.06
C GLU A 837 -2.42 -23.93 13.39
N VAL A 838 -2.09 -22.85 12.65
CA VAL A 838 -3.00 -22.13 11.76
C VAL A 838 -3.15 -22.92 10.44
N VAL A 839 -4.40 -23.25 10.07
CA VAL A 839 -4.82 -24.06 8.90
C VAL A 839 -3.75 -24.31 7.81
N LYS A 840 -3.32 -25.58 7.68
CA LYS A 840 -2.45 -26.09 6.58
C LYS A 840 -1.16 -25.29 6.33
N GLY A 841 -0.58 -24.64 7.33
CA GLY A 841 0.74 -24.01 7.19
C GLY A 841 0.79 -22.84 6.21
N MET A 842 -0.32 -22.11 5.99
CA MET A 842 -0.37 -20.91 5.12
C MET A 842 -0.03 -19.59 5.86
N SER A 843 0.61 -19.69 7.02
CA SER A 843 1.01 -18.57 7.87
C SER A 843 2.41 -18.80 8.41
N ILE A 844 3.13 -17.71 8.67
CA ILE A 844 4.39 -17.71 9.42
C ILE A 844 4.18 -16.98 10.74
N GLU A 845 4.98 -17.34 11.74
CA GLU A 845 5.06 -16.62 13.01
C GLU A 845 5.65 -15.23 12.80
N GLY A 846 5.32 -14.29 13.70
CA GLY A 846 5.67 -12.88 13.57
C GLY A 846 4.42 -12.00 13.54
N PHE A 847 4.63 -10.69 13.57
CA PHE A 847 3.52 -9.74 13.68
C PHE A 847 3.89 -8.35 13.14
N LYS A 848 2.86 -7.53 12.93
CA LYS A 848 2.97 -6.11 12.58
C LYS A 848 2.84 -5.23 13.82
N GLY A 849 3.47 -4.06 13.79
CA GLY A 849 3.31 -3.04 14.82
C GLY A 849 1.87 -2.53 14.87
N ASP A 850 1.38 -2.24 16.07
CA ASP A 850 0.01 -1.78 16.31
C ASP A 850 -0.10 -1.19 17.74
N ILE A 851 -1.32 -0.81 18.15
CA ILE A 851 -1.64 -0.40 19.51
C ILE A 851 -1.75 -1.62 20.45
N PHE A 852 -1.20 -1.51 21.66
CA PHE A 852 -1.32 -2.54 22.69
C PHE A 852 -2.74 -2.65 23.25
N ILE A 853 -3.12 -3.89 23.55
CA ILE A 853 -4.31 -4.30 24.30
C ILE A 853 -3.83 -5.05 25.55
N ALA A 854 -4.58 -5.00 26.64
CA ALA A 854 -4.31 -5.80 27.83
C ALA A 854 -5.58 -6.36 28.46
N ASP A 855 -5.47 -7.57 29.02
CA ASP A 855 -6.44 -8.13 29.97
C ASP A 855 -5.83 -8.14 31.38
N ASP A 856 -6.35 -8.92 32.34
CA ASP A 856 -5.78 -8.97 33.70
C ASP A 856 -4.44 -9.71 33.80
N ARG A 857 -3.97 -10.38 32.74
CA ARG A 857 -2.78 -11.25 32.78
C ARG A 857 -1.71 -10.88 31.75
N LEU A 858 -2.11 -10.57 30.52
CA LEU A 858 -1.24 -10.47 29.35
C LEU A 858 -1.41 -9.13 28.64
N LEU A 859 -0.39 -8.79 27.87
CA LEU A 859 -0.37 -7.73 26.88
C LEU A 859 -0.47 -8.36 25.49
N TYR A 860 -1.13 -7.69 24.55
CA TYR A 860 -1.29 -8.18 23.19
C TYR A 860 -0.95 -7.09 22.17
N LEU A 861 -0.17 -7.47 21.16
CA LEU A 861 -0.09 -6.76 19.89
C LEU A 861 -0.78 -7.63 18.84
N ARG A 862 -2.02 -7.26 18.53
CA ARG A 862 -2.90 -8.04 17.66
C ARG A 862 -3.05 -9.46 18.22
N HIS A 863 -2.48 -10.47 17.56
CA HIS A 863 -2.54 -11.87 17.99
C HIS A 863 -1.34 -12.31 18.83
N GLN A 864 -0.23 -11.55 18.83
CA GLN A 864 0.96 -11.91 19.60
C GLN A 864 0.79 -11.44 21.05
N ALA A 865 0.86 -12.38 21.99
CA ALA A 865 0.75 -12.13 23.42
C ALA A 865 2.12 -12.00 24.10
N PHE A 866 2.17 -11.24 25.19
CA PHE A 866 3.33 -11.01 26.04
C PHE A 866 2.93 -11.01 27.51
N THR A 867 3.84 -11.43 28.37
CA THR A 867 3.75 -11.14 29.81
C THR A 867 4.00 -9.64 30.07
N PRO A 868 3.66 -9.11 31.26
CA PRO A 868 3.90 -7.69 31.60
C PRO A 868 5.37 -7.25 31.46
N ASN A 869 6.33 -8.16 31.63
CA ASN A 869 7.76 -7.88 31.39
C ASN A 869 8.20 -7.99 29.91
N LEU A 870 7.25 -7.98 28.96
CA LEU A 870 7.46 -8.06 27.51
C LEU A 870 8.08 -9.38 27.00
N SER A 871 7.96 -10.47 27.76
CA SER A 871 8.36 -11.80 27.26
C SER A 871 7.27 -12.38 26.36
N PRO A 872 7.60 -12.84 25.14
CA PRO A 872 6.59 -13.38 24.22
C PRO A 872 5.99 -14.67 24.77
N VAL A 873 4.67 -14.79 24.66
CA VAL A 873 3.90 -15.97 25.05
C VAL A 873 3.61 -16.81 23.80
N LYS A 874 3.78 -18.13 23.91
CA LYS A 874 3.48 -19.07 22.82
C LYS A 874 1.97 -19.13 22.60
N LEU A 875 1.55 -19.28 21.35
CA LEU A 875 0.14 -19.29 20.96
C LEU A 875 -0.70 -20.28 21.77
N GLN A 876 -0.19 -21.48 21.98
CA GLN A 876 -0.84 -22.54 22.76
C GLN A 876 -1.16 -22.15 24.22
N ASP A 877 -0.44 -21.18 24.78
CA ASP A 877 -0.57 -20.72 26.17
C ASP A 877 -1.52 -19.52 26.31
N VAL A 878 -1.99 -18.96 25.19
CA VAL A 878 -3.03 -17.94 25.15
C VAL A 878 -4.39 -18.62 25.33
N LYS A 879 -5.01 -18.42 26.50
CA LYS A 879 -6.28 -19.08 26.88
C LYS A 879 -7.48 -18.15 26.89
N GLN A 880 -7.25 -16.84 27.05
CA GLN A 880 -8.30 -15.85 27.10
C GLN A 880 -8.51 -15.25 25.70
N PRO A 881 -9.76 -15.22 25.19
CA PRO A 881 -10.05 -14.50 23.97
C PRO A 881 -9.87 -13.00 24.15
N HIS A 882 -9.32 -12.35 23.15
CA HIS A 882 -9.15 -10.90 23.12
C HIS A 882 -9.47 -10.36 21.72
N LEU A 883 -9.53 -9.04 21.61
CA LEU A 883 -9.75 -8.37 20.34
C LEU A 883 -8.50 -8.48 19.44
N ILE A 884 -8.65 -8.98 18.23
CA ILE A 884 -7.60 -9.14 17.22
C ILE A 884 -8.02 -8.41 15.93
N PRO A 885 -7.48 -7.21 15.66
CA PRO A 885 -7.69 -6.52 14.38
C PRO A 885 -6.72 -7.07 13.31
N SER A 886 -7.23 -7.77 12.29
CA SER A 886 -6.36 -8.47 11.31
C SER A 886 -5.54 -7.51 10.42
N HIS A 887 -6.10 -6.34 10.12
CA HIS A 887 -5.47 -5.25 9.37
C HIS A 887 -4.96 -4.12 10.27
N GLY A 888 -5.40 -4.08 11.52
CA GLY A 888 -4.87 -3.24 12.60
C GLY A 888 -5.85 -2.15 13.00
N PHE A 889 -5.61 -1.50 14.14
CA PHE A 889 -6.57 -0.50 14.65
C PHE A 889 -6.67 0.75 13.78
N LEU A 890 -5.59 1.09 13.08
CA LEU A 890 -5.45 2.38 12.39
C LEU A 890 -5.76 2.32 10.90
N GLU A 891 -6.14 1.16 10.37
CA GLU A 891 -6.50 1.05 8.97
C GLU A 891 -7.99 1.34 8.77
N ALA A 892 -8.26 2.48 8.13
CA ALA A 892 -9.59 3.06 8.02
C ALA A 892 -10.48 2.47 6.90
N ILE A 893 -9.94 1.55 6.09
CA ILE A 893 -10.62 0.97 4.92
C ILE A 893 -10.89 -0.51 5.20
N PRO A 894 -12.13 -0.89 5.54
CA PRO A 894 -12.56 -2.29 5.52
C PRO A 894 -12.47 -2.82 4.10
N GLN A 895 -11.62 -3.83 3.88
CA GLN A 895 -11.36 -4.46 2.60
C GLN A 895 -11.85 -5.92 2.63
N HIS A 896 -12.17 -6.49 1.46
CA HIS A 896 -12.55 -7.91 1.32
C HIS A 896 -11.51 -8.84 1.98
N ARG A 897 -11.86 -9.41 3.16
CA ARG A 897 -11.06 -10.31 4.03
C ARG A 897 -10.27 -9.63 5.16
N SER A 898 -10.58 -8.38 5.48
CA SER A 898 -10.06 -7.67 6.65
C SER A 898 -11.16 -7.58 7.73
N PHE A 899 -10.89 -8.04 8.95
CA PHE A 899 -11.90 -8.08 10.03
C PHE A 899 -11.27 -7.82 11.39
N TRP A 900 -12.09 -7.36 12.31
CA TRP A 900 -11.82 -7.44 13.75
C TRP A 900 -12.45 -8.71 14.29
N THR A 901 -11.76 -9.40 15.18
CA THR A 901 -12.17 -10.72 15.68
C THR A 901 -11.98 -10.81 17.18
N ILE A 902 -12.84 -11.57 17.87
CA ILE A 902 -12.61 -11.96 19.27
C ILE A 902 -12.22 -13.43 19.30
N ASP A 903 -10.94 -13.71 19.58
CA ASP A 903 -10.41 -15.07 19.61
C ASP A 903 -9.08 -15.13 20.38
N THR A 904 -8.49 -16.33 20.50
CA THR A 904 -7.14 -16.53 21.06
C THR A 904 -6.05 -16.50 19.98
N MET A 905 -6.42 -16.60 18.70
CA MET A 905 -5.51 -16.66 17.56
C MET A 905 -6.06 -15.96 16.33
N LEU A 906 -5.17 -15.53 15.42
CA LEU A 906 -5.59 -15.03 14.12
C LEU A 906 -5.90 -16.19 13.17
N HIS A 907 -7.15 -16.26 12.72
CA HIS A 907 -7.62 -17.33 11.83
C HIS A 907 -7.55 -16.92 10.36
N TYR A 908 -6.90 -17.76 9.54
CA TYR A 908 -6.90 -17.60 8.08
C TYR A 908 -8.28 -17.92 7.44
N ASP A 909 -9.11 -18.70 8.12
CA ASP A 909 -10.37 -19.24 7.61
C ASP A 909 -11.63 -18.53 8.14
N ILE A 910 -11.48 -17.39 8.83
CA ILE A 910 -12.61 -16.46 9.10
C ILE A 910 -13.39 -16.18 7.81
N PRO A 911 -12.75 -15.91 6.64
CA PRO A 911 -13.44 -15.82 5.36
C PRO A 911 -14.04 -17.15 4.84
N THR A 912 -14.21 -18.18 5.64
CA THR A 912 -14.93 -19.41 5.25
C THR A 912 -16.08 -19.74 6.19
N GLY A 913 -16.41 -18.82 7.12
CA GLY A 913 -17.49 -18.97 8.08
C GLY A 913 -17.20 -19.99 9.19
N ARG A 914 -15.93 -20.37 9.39
CA ARG A 914 -15.49 -21.39 10.35
C ARG A 914 -14.77 -20.82 11.58
N GLY A 915 -14.55 -19.51 11.64
CA GLY A 915 -13.84 -18.81 12.74
C GLY A 915 -14.77 -18.17 13.77
N GLY A 916 -14.19 -17.59 14.83
CA GLY A 916 -14.86 -16.91 15.93
C GLY A 916 -15.66 -15.65 15.55
N VAL A 917 -15.99 -14.83 16.55
CA VAL A 917 -16.69 -13.54 16.37
C VAL A 917 -15.94 -12.67 15.37
N HIS A 918 -16.61 -12.08 14.37
CA HIS A 918 -15.97 -11.24 13.37
C HIS A 918 -16.91 -10.17 12.79
N GLY A 919 -16.40 -8.96 12.67
CA GLY A 919 -17.07 -7.84 12.01
C GLY A 919 -16.08 -6.90 11.33
N ASP A 920 -16.60 -5.94 10.57
CA ASP A 920 -15.77 -4.86 10.00
C ASP A 920 -15.23 -3.99 11.15
N ILE A 921 -16.07 -3.75 12.16
CA ILE A 921 -15.74 -3.11 13.45
C ILE A 921 -16.71 -3.64 14.53
N LEU A 922 -16.28 -3.70 15.79
CA LEU A 922 -17.11 -4.24 16.90
C LEU A 922 -16.79 -3.58 18.25
N VAL A 923 -17.68 -3.77 19.23
CA VAL A 923 -17.50 -3.46 20.66
C VAL A 923 -17.81 -4.69 21.54
N ILE A 924 -17.31 -4.68 22.77
CA ILE A 924 -17.39 -5.81 23.72
C ILE A 924 -18.05 -5.34 25.03
N ASP A 925 -19.01 -6.10 25.56
CA ASP A 925 -19.59 -5.89 26.90
C ASP A 925 -19.68 -7.23 27.65
N GLY A 926 -18.66 -7.53 28.45
CA GLY A 926 -18.52 -8.84 29.09
C GLY A 926 -18.46 -9.96 28.06
N SER A 927 -19.44 -10.87 28.07
CA SER A 927 -19.56 -11.95 27.07
C SER A 927 -20.39 -11.57 25.84
N ARG A 928 -20.96 -10.35 25.81
CA ARG A 928 -21.71 -9.83 24.65
C ARG A 928 -20.78 -9.07 23.73
N PHE A 929 -21.12 -9.08 22.45
CA PHE A 929 -20.49 -8.23 21.46
C PHE A 929 -21.53 -7.62 20.54
N TYR A 930 -21.18 -6.46 19.98
CA TYR A 930 -21.96 -5.78 18.97
C TYR A 930 -21.04 -5.42 17.81
N GLU A 931 -21.47 -5.68 16.59
CA GLU A 931 -20.63 -5.49 15.41
C GLU A 931 -21.42 -4.90 14.25
N VAL A 932 -20.70 -4.17 13.39
CA VAL A 932 -21.17 -3.87 12.05
C VAL A 932 -20.57 -4.89 11.08
N ARG A 933 -21.44 -5.49 10.28
CA ARG A 933 -21.07 -6.48 9.27
C ARG A 933 -21.58 -6.04 7.90
N GLY A 934 -20.66 -5.65 7.03
CA GLY A 934 -20.88 -5.58 5.58
C GLY A 934 -20.48 -6.89 4.93
N TYR A 935 -19.19 -7.22 4.95
CA TYR A 935 -18.68 -8.36 4.19
C TYR A 935 -19.03 -9.71 4.84
N PRO A 936 -19.73 -10.63 4.14
CA PRO A 936 -19.89 -11.99 4.63
C PRO A 936 -18.52 -12.70 4.63
N PRO A 937 -18.27 -13.57 5.62
CA PRO A 937 -17.04 -14.37 5.66
C PRO A 937 -16.96 -15.28 4.43
N GLY A 938 -16.09 -14.95 3.47
CA GLY A 938 -16.00 -15.69 2.20
C GLY A 938 -14.71 -15.47 1.41
N ARG A 939 -14.02 -16.55 0.98
CA ARG A 939 -12.87 -16.42 0.05
C ARG A 939 -13.32 -15.91 -1.31
N THR A 940 -14.49 -16.35 -1.77
CA THR A 940 -15.02 -16.02 -3.10
C THR A 940 -16.42 -15.42 -3.01
N VAL A 941 -16.84 -14.99 -1.81
CA VAL A 941 -18.18 -14.43 -1.61
C VAL A 941 -18.13 -12.95 -1.94
N TRP A 942 -19.07 -12.53 -2.78
CA TRP A 942 -19.31 -11.14 -3.13
C TRP A 942 -20.18 -10.47 -2.08
N PHE A 943 -19.93 -9.19 -1.85
CA PHE A 943 -20.81 -8.33 -1.06
C PHE A 943 -21.35 -7.23 -1.98
N ASP A 944 -22.68 -7.15 -2.08
CA ASP A 944 -23.36 -6.00 -2.68
C ASP A 944 -24.20 -5.31 -1.59
N PRO A 945 -23.76 -4.16 -1.07
CA PRO A 945 -24.46 -3.42 -0.03
C PRO A 945 -25.85 -2.90 -0.45
N ARG A 946 -26.20 -2.89 -1.75
CA ARG A 946 -27.57 -2.54 -2.19
C ARG A 946 -28.60 -3.60 -1.86
N THR A 947 -28.21 -4.87 -1.97
CA THR A 947 -29.09 -6.02 -1.78
C THR A 947 -28.89 -6.65 -0.42
N SER A 948 -27.65 -6.67 0.06
CA SER A 948 -27.26 -7.29 1.34
C SER A 948 -27.37 -6.30 2.50
N GLY A 949 -27.25 -4.98 2.23
CA GLY A 949 -27.17 -3.96 3.26
C GLY A 949 -25.95 -4.12 4.17
N TYR A 950 -25.78 -3.20 5.12
CA TYR A 950 -24.95 -3.44 6.29
C TYR A 950 -25.86 -3.89 7.44
N THR A 951 -25.35 -4.81 8.26
CA THR A 951 -26.08 -5.34 9.41
C THR A 951 -25.39 -4.93 10.70
N LEU A 952 -26.15 -4.36 11.62
CA LEU A 952 -25.80 -4.27 13.03
C LEU A 952 -26.19 -5.57 13.71
N TYR A 953 -25.24 -6.25 14.33
CA TYR A 953 -25.44 -7.58 14.90
C TYR A 953 -25.05 -7.59 16.38
N ALA A 954 -25.83 -8.30 17.20
CA ALA A 954 -25.47 -8.61 18.58
C ALA A 954 -25.44 -10.11 18.83
N GLY A 955 -24.44 -10.55 19.59
CA GLY A 955 -24.30 -11.94 19.98
C GLY A 955 -23.58 -12.11 21.30
N THR A 956 -23.45 -13.36 21.72
CA THR A 956 -22.58 -13.76 22.82
C THR A 956 -21.44 -14.64 22.32
N TYR A 957 -20.32 -14.62 23.05
CA TYR A 957 -19.20 -15.52 22.82
C TYR A 957 -18.71 -16.16 24.12
N GLY A 958 -18.06 -17.31 23.99
CA GLY A 958 -17.49 -18.06 25.10
C GLY A 958 -16.60 -19.21 24.62
N THR A 959 -15.84 -19.81 25.53
CA THR A 959 -15.02 -20.97 25.20
C THR A 959 -15.91 -22.19 24.88
N SER A 960 -15.49 -23.03 23.93
CA SER A 960 -16.27 -24.16 23.40
C SER A 960 -16.81 -25.15 24.46
N ALA A 961 -16.20 -25.22 25.65
CA ALA A 961 -16.70 -26.00 26.78
C ALA A 961 -17.96 -25.40 27.45
N LYS A 962 -18.08 -24.06 27.50
CA LYS A 962 -19.24 -23.35 28.07
C LYS A 962 -20.41 -23.30 27.08
N ALA A 963 -20.13 -23.09 25.79
CA ALA A 963 -21.16 -23.05 24.73
C ALA A 963 -21.89 -24.40 24.54
N ALA A 964 -21.25 -25.52 24.86
CA ALA A 964 -21.88 -26.84 24.88
C ALA A 964 -22.83 -27.03 26.08
N ALA A 965 -22.49 -26.45 27.25
CA ALA A 965 -23.34 -26.51 28.45
C ALA A 965 -24.62 -25.68 28.28
N ASP A 966 -24.52 -24.50 27.66
CA ASP A 966 -25.69 -23.64 27.41
C ASP A 966 -26.67 -24.23 26.38
N LYS A 967 -26.17 -25.00 25.40
CA LYS A 967 -27.03 -25.76 24.45
C LYS A 967 -27.80 -26.90 25.10
N VAL A 968 -27.29 -27.50 26.18
CA VAL A 968 -27.97 -28.56 26.93
C VAL A 968 -29.10 -27.98 27.80
N LEU A 969 -28.94 -26.75 28.28
CA LEU A 969 -29.96 -26.04 29.07
C LEU A 969 -31.11 -25.48 28.23
N ALA A 970 -30.87 -25.17 26.95
CA ALA A 970 -31.90 -24.63 26.04
C ALA A 970 -32.74 -25.71 25.31
N GLY A 971 -32.49 -27.00 25.56
CA GLY A 971 -32.95 -28.10 24.71
C GLY A 971 -33.75 -29.21 25.41
N THR A 972 -34.72 -28.90 26.28
CA THR A 972 -35.74 -29.88 26.71
C THR A 972 -37.04 -29.68 25.93
N GLY A 973 -37.11 -30.24 24.72
CA GLY A 973 -38.32 -30.17 23.90
C GLY A 973 -38.29 -30.95 22.58
N ARG A 974 -38.71 -32.22 22.64
CA ARG A 974 -39.29 -33.08 21.58
C ARG A 974 -38.46 -33.52 20.34
N ARG A 975 -38.38 -34.86 20.23
CA ARG A 975 -38.40 -35.83 19.09
C ARG A 975 -38.55 -35.24 17.66
N ALA A 976 -38.02 -35.82 16.57
CA ALA A 976 -38.06 -37.24 16.17
C ALA A 976 -37.07 -37.58 15.04
N ALA A 977 -36.95 -38.89 14.79
CA ALA A 977 -36.05 -39.60 13.89
C ALA A 977 -36.26 -39.37 12.37
N THR A 978 -35.21 -39.63 11.57
CA THR A 978 -35.30 -40.55 10.41
C THR A 978 -33.92 -40.91 9.81
N GLN A 979 -33.73 -42.23 9.68
CA GLN A 979 -33.05 -43.02 8.66
C GLN A 979 -31.56 -42.79 8.32
N ALA A 980 -30.77 -43.73 8.84
CA ALA A 980 -29.48 -44.14 8.32
C ALA A 980 -29.64 -44.87 6.98
N ALA A 981 -28.81 -44.49 6.00
CA ALA A 981 -28.50 -45.31 4.83
C ALA A 981 -26.99 -45.45 4.70
N THR A 982 -26.59 -46.71 4.63
CA THR A 982 -25.26 -47.30 4.63
C THR A 982 -24.44 -46.95 3.38
N LYS A 983 -23.19 -46.48 3.57
CA LYS A 983 -22.07 -46.76 2.66
C LYS A 983 -20.80 -47.03 3.46
N GLN A 984 -20.44 -48.30 3.55
CA GLN A 984 -19.11 -48.77 3.93
C GLN A 984 -18.10 -48.38 2.85
N GLY A 985 -16.93 -47.86 3.26
CA GLY A 985 -15.86 -47.51 2.33
C GLY A 985 -14.57 -47.09 3.04
N LYS A 986 -13.72 -48.09 3.32
CA LYS A 986 -12.26 -48.08 3.53
C LYS A 986 -11.69 -47.04 4.51
N GLY A 987 -11.22 -47.57 5.64
CA GLY A 987 -10.51 -46.85 6.69
C GLY A 987 -9.29 -46.09 6.18
N ARG A 988 -9.36 -44.76 6.27
CA ARG A 988 -8.19 -43.90 6.43
C ARG A 988 -8.15 -43.61 7.93
N GLN A 989 -7.15 -44.15 8.64
CA GLN A 989 -6.87 -43.72 10.02
C GLN A 989 -6.66 -42.20 9.99
N ALA A 990 -7.68 -41.45 10.40
CA ALA A 990 -7.53 -40.04 10.67
C ALA A 990 -6.64 -39.95 11.90
N ARG A 991 -5.36 -39.60 11.72
CA ARG A 991 -4.53 -39.09 12.81
C ARG A 991 -5.21 -37.81 13.32
N THR A 992 -6.11 -37.96 14.28
CA THR A 992 -6.63 -36.86 15.09
C THR A 992 -5.49 -36.37 15.97
N ARG A 993 -4.64 -35.48 15.41
CA ARG A 993 -3.81 -34.63 16.25
C ARG A 993 -4.76 -33.79 17.10
N LYS A 994 -4.75 -34.00 18.42
CA LYS A 994 -5.41 -33.12 19.38
C LYS A 994 -4.96 -31.69 19.09
N ARG A 995 -5.88 -30.82 18.65
CA ARG A 995 -5.63 -29.38 18.61
C ARG A 995 -5.65 -28.89 20.06
N ASN A 996 -4.51 -28.45 20.58
CA ASN A 996 -4.38 -27.91 21.94
C ASN A 996 -4.74 -26.41 22.03
N VAL A 997 -5.21 -25.81 20.93
CA VAL A 997 -5.61 -24.40 20.84
C VAL A 997 -7.12 -24.26 21.09
N VAL A 998 -7.49 -23.31 21.95
CA VAL A 998 -8.89 -23.04 22.34
C VAL A 998 -9.52 -22.11 21.31
N ASN A 999 -10.33 -22.65 20.40
CA ASN A 999 -11.12 -21.84 19.48
C ASN A 999 -12.36 -21.28 20.18
N VAL A 1000 -12.68 -20.01 19.94
CA VAL A 1000 -13.96 -19.41 20.32
C VAL A 1000 -14.98 -19.65 19.22
N ALA A 1001 -16.11 -20.27 19.53
CA ALA A 1001 -17.26 -20.30 18.65
C ALA A 1001 -18.24 -19.21 19.09
N PRO A 1002 -18.90 -18.46 18.17
CA PRO A 1002 -20.03 -17.63 18.54
C PRO A 1002 -21.08 -18.48 19.27
N SER A 1003 -21.45 -18.12 20.50
CA SER A 1003 -22.29 -19.00 21.35
C SER A 1003 -23.79 -18.81 21.10
N ALA A 1004 -24.26 -17.62 20.71
CA ALA A 1004 -25.64 -17.39 20.27
C ALA A 1004 -25.82 -16.04 19.55
N LYS A 1005 -26.72 -16.01 18.55
CA LYS A 1005 -27.26 -14.76 17.98
C LYS A 1005 -28.32 -14.21 18.93
N LEU A 1006 -28.21 -12.93 19.31
CA LEU A 1006 -29.24 -12.24 20.10
C LEU A 1006 -30.22 -11.53 19.16
N TRP A 1007 -29.73 -10.61 18.34
CA TRP A 1007 -30.53 -9.86 17.37
C TRP A 1007 -29.66 -9.40 16.19
N SER A 1008 -30.32 -8.94 15.13
CA SER A 1008 -29.66 -8.27 14.00
C SER A 1008 -30.60 -7.25 13.38
N SER A 1009 -30.09 -6.08 13.00
CA SER A 1009 -30.84 -4.99 12.39
C SER A 1009 -30.12 -4.46 11.15
N SER A 1010 -30.85 -4.19 10.08
CA SER A 1010 -30.29 -3.53 8.90
C SER A 1010 -30.02 -2.05 9.20
N ILE A 1011 -28.87 -1.53 8.76
CA ILE A 1011 -28.48 -0.13 8.93
C ILE A 1011 -28.12 0.52 7.58
N PRO A 1012 -28.42 1.82 7.38
CA PRO A 1012 -28.19 2.50 6.10
C PRO A 1012 -26.78 3.10 5.96
N LEU A 1013 -25.80 2.62 6.72
CA LEU A 1013 -24.44 3.16 6.77
C LEU A 1013 -23.39 2.06 6.80
N THR A 1014 -22.19 2.38 6.33
CA THR A 1014 -21.00 1.55 6.55
C THR A 1014 -20.62 1.54 8.03
N GLY A 1015 -19.81 0.57 8.47
CA GLY A 1015 -19.22 0.59 9.81
C GLY A 1015 -17.89 1.32 9.81
N LYS A 1016 -17.84 2.60 10.23
CA LYS A 1016 -16.57 3.33 10.43
C LYS A 1016 -16.25 3.55 11.90
N ALA A 1017 -17.23 3.73 12.76
CA ALA A 1017 -17.05 3.87 14.20
C ALA A 1017 -18.22 3.24 14.96
N ILE A 1018 -17.96 2.69 16.15
CA ILE A 1018 -18.98 2.10 17.02
C ILE A 1018 -18.58 2.28 18.49
N ALA A 1019 -19.53 2.66 19.34
CA ALA A 1019 -19.36 2.76 20.79
C ALA A 1019 -20.65 2.37 21.52
N LEU A 1020 -20.53 1.69 22.65
CA LEU A 1020 -21.66 1.35 23.52
C LEU A 1020 -21.63 2.22 24.78
N ALA A 1021 -22.75 2.89 25.06
CA ALA A 1021 -22.94 3.71 26.26
C ALA A 1021 -24.17 3.20 27.03
N ASP A 1022 -23.92 2.40 28.06
CA ASP A 1022 -24.93 1.65 28.82
C ASP A 1022 -25.85 0.80 27.93
N ASP A 1023 -27.07 1.27 27.67
CA ASP A 1023 -28.10 0.58 26.88
C ASP A 1023 -28.24 1.12 25.44
N VAL A 1024 -27.46 2.13 25.05
CA VAL A 1024 -27.49 2.73 23.72
C VAL A 1024 -26.21 2.44 22.93
N LEU A 1025 -26.38 1.83 21.76
CA LEU A 1025 -25.32 1.55 20.82
C LEU A 1025 -25.27 2.65 19.75
N PHE A 1026 -24.15 3.35 19.66
CA PHE A 1026 -23.89 4.37 18.63
C PHE A 1026 -23.02 3.81 17.52
N VAL A 1027 -23.43 4.02 16.28
CA VAL A 1027 -22.72 3.57 15.07
C VAL A 1027 -22.63 4.72 14.10
N ALA A 1028 -21.45 4.96 13.51
CA ALA A 1028 -21.27 5.99 12.50
C ALA A 1028 -20.52 5.49 11.27
N GLY A 1029 -20.86 6.04 10.11
CA GLY A 1029 -20.22 5.70 8.84
C GLY A 1029 -20.69 6.57 7.68
N THR A 1030 -20.27 6.22 6.47
CA THR A 1030 -20.77 6.87 5.25
C THR A 1030 -22.14 6.27 4.89
N PRO A 1031 -23.03 7.05 4.25
CA PRO A 1031 -24.28 6.52 3.74
C PRO A 1031 -24.05 5.36 2.76
N VAL A 1032 -24.89 4.33 2.83
CA VAL A 1032 -24.97 3.30 1.78
C VAL A 1032 -25.95 3.81 0.73
N ALA A 1033 -25.45 4.61 -0.20
CA ALA A 1033 -26.26 5.28 -1.22
C ALA A 1033 -25.57 5.26 -2.60
N PHE A 1034 -26.37 5.25 -3.67
CA PHE A 1034 -25.90 5.11 -5.05
C PHE A 1034 -26.57 6.14 -5.97
N PRO A 1035 -26.13 7.41 -5.94
CA PRO A 1035 -26.64 8.46 -6.82
C PRO A 1035 -26.47 8.10 -8.30
N LYS A 1036 -27.47 8.39 -9.14
CA LYS A 1036 -27.49 7.98 -10.56
C LYS A 1036 -26.27 8.43 -11.36
N ASP A 1037 -25.76 9.62 -11.09
CA ASP A 1037 -24.69 10.24 -11.89
C ASP A 1037 -23.29 10.02 -11.30
N ASP A 1038 -23.20 9.52 -10.06
CA ASP A 1038 -21.93 9.37 -9.34
C ASP A 1038 -22.02 8.29 -8.27
N LEU A 1039 -21.71 7.07 -8.67
CA LEU A 1039 -21.86 5.87 -7.85
C LEU A 1039 -20.86 5.79 -6.70
N ALA A 1040 -19.73 6.50 -6.79
CA ALA A 1040 -18.69 6.50 -5.77
C ALA A 1040 -18.92 7.58 -4.69
N LYS A 1041 -19.83 8.53 -4.94
CA LYS A 1041 -20.06 9.72 -4.09
C LYS A 1041 -20.21 9.39 -2.60
N ALA A 1042 -20.93 8.33 -2.25
CA ALA A 1042 -21.18 7.97 -0.86
C ALA A 1042 -19.94 7.37 -0.18
N TYR A 1043 -19.28 6.40 -0.82
CA TYR A 1043 -18.08 5.72 -0.29
C TYR A 1043 -16.85 6.62 -0.25
N GLU A 1044 -16.77 7.61 -1.13
CA GLU A 1044 -15.74 8.66 -1.10
C GLU A 1044 -16.03 9.74 -0.06
N GLY A 1045 -17.13 9.60 0.70
CA GLY A 1045 -17.49 10.52 1.77
C GLY A 1045 -18.07 11.86 1.30
N ARG A 1046 -18.30 12.03 0.00
CA ARG A 1046 -18.87 13.26 -0.61
C ARG A 1046 -20.36 13.45 -0.34
N MET A 1047 -20.97 12.56 0.45
CA MET A 1047 -22.33 12.69 0.98
C MET A 1047 -22.36 12.93 2.51
N GLY A 1048 -21.20 13.21 3.11
CA GLY A 1048 -21.08 13.33 4.57
C GLY A 1048 -21.12 11.97 5.26
N GLY A 1049 -21.66 11.94 6.47
CA GLY A 1049 -21.78 10.74 7.30
C GLY A 1049 -23.17 10.58 7.92
N ILE A 1050 -23.40 9.44 8.53
CA ILE A 1050 -24.58 9.15 9.35
C ILE A 1050 -24.10 8.74 10.74
N LEU A 1051 -24.75 9.26 11.77
CA LEU A 1051 -24.70 8.72 13.13
C LEU A 1051 -26.04 8.07 13.44
N TRP A 1052 -26.00 6.83 13.91
CA TRP A 1052 -27.16 5.99 14.22
C TRP A 1052 -27.11 5.54 15.67
N ALA A 1053 -28.20 5.73 16.40
CA ALA A 1053 -28.36 5.24 17.77
C ALA A 1053 -29.37 4.09 17.77
N ALA A 1054 -29.00 2.96 18.38
CA ALA A 1054 -29.83 1.77 18.48
C ALA A 1054 -29.90 1.27 19.93
N SER A 1055 -31.00 0.60 20.27
CA SER A 1055 -31.12 -0.13 21.53
C SER A 1055 -30.12 -1.29 21.56
N ALA A 1056 -29.29 -1.38 22.60
CA ALA A 1056 -28.36 -2.49 22.77
C ALA A 1056 -29.07 -3.83 23.06
N SER A 1057 -30.33 -3.79 23.53
CA SER A 1057 -31.08 -5.01 23.86
C SER A 1057 -31.90 -5.56 22.68
N THR A 1058 -32.41 -4.69 21.80
CA THR A 1058 -33.30 -5.08 20.69
C THR A 1058 -32.71 -4.81 19.30
N GLY A 1059 -31.71 -3.93 19.19
CA GLY A 1059 -31.18 -3.45 17.92
C GLY A 1059 -32.09 -2.46 17.20
N GLU A 1060 -33.20 -2.05 17.82
CA GLU A 1060 -34.15 -1.09 17.23
C GLU A 1060 -33.53 0.30 17.12
N LYS A 1061 -33.84 1.00 16.02
CA LYS A 1061 -33.43 2.38 15.81
C LYS A 1061 -34.08 3.29 16.83
N LEU A 1062 -33.27 4.00 17.61
CA LEU A 1062 -33.73 5.02 18.54
C LEU A 1062 -33.61 6.43 17.95
N ALA A 1063 -32.54 6.71 17.20
CA ALA A 1063 -32.34 8.00 16.54
C ALA A 1063 -31.36 7.90 15.36
N GLN A 1064 -31.37 8.92 14.49
CA GLN A 1064 -30.44 9.06 13.37
C GLN A 1064 -30.11 10.55 13.15
N TYR A 1065 -28.85 10.84 12.81
CA TYR A 1065 -28.35 12.18 12.52
C TYR A 1065 -27.52 12.18 11.24
N THR A 1066 -27.60 13.27 10.49
CA THR A 1066 -26.70 13.54 9.36
C THR A 1066 -25.45 14.24 9.88
N LEU A 1067 -24.30 13.85 9.36
CA LEU A 1067 -23.00 14.49 9.60
C LEU A 1067 -22.54 15.16 8.30
N ASP A 1068 -22.02 16.38 8.41
CA ASP A 1068 -21.56 17.14 7.24
C ASP A 1068 -20.34 16.52 6.54
N ALA A 1069 -19.54 15.76 7.28
CA ALA A 1069 -18.40 15.01 6.78
C ALA A 1069 -18.44 13.57 7.33
N PRO A 1070 -17.79 12.61 6.67
CA PRO A 1070 -17.67 11.25 7.19
C PRO A 1070 -17.03 11.22 8.58
N PRO A 1071 -17.43 10.28 9.46
CA PRO A 1071 -16.70 10.03 10.68
C PRO A 1071 -15.32 9.45 10.39
N ILE A 1072 -14.34 9.81 11.21
CA ILE A 1072 -13.03 9.14 11.22
C ILE A 1072 -13.21 7.69 11.67
N TRP A 1073 -12.33 6.80 11.19
CA TRP A 1073 -12.28 5.42 11.64
C TRP A 1073 -12.13 5.34 13.15
N ASP A 1074 -13.05 4.62 13.77
CA ASP A 1074 -13.14 4.35 15.20
C ASP A 1074 -13.09 5.58 16.12
N SER A 1075 -13.84 6.62 15.76
CA SER A 1075 -13.76 7.96 16.37
C SER A 1075 -14.82 8.30 17.41
N LEU A 1076 -15.63 7.33 17.86
CA LEU A 1076 -16.67 7.57 18.86
C LEU A 1076 -16.13 7.41 20.29
N ALA A 1077 -16.53 8.33 21.17
CA ALA A 1077 -16.29 8.23 22.61
C ALA A 1077 -17.50 8.71 23.40
N ALA A 1078 -17.81 8.06 24.51
CA ALA A 1078 -18.95 8.40 25.37
C ALA A 1078 -18.47 8.66 26.80
N ALA A 1079 -18.70 9.86 27.32
CA ALA A 1079 -18.23 10.25 28.64
C ALA A 1079 -19.13 11.33 29.24
N ASN A 1080 -19.34 11.29 30.55
CA ASN A 1080 -20.08 12.34 31.28
C ASN A 1080 -21.48 12.65 30.70
N GLY A 1081 -22.19 11.64 30.20
CA GLY A 1081 -23.52 11.81 29.59
C GLY A 1081 -23.52 12.46 28.20
N LEU A 1082 -22.35 12.60 27.59
CA LEU A 1082 -22.13 13.21 26.28
C LEU A 1082 -21.52 12.20 25.32
N LEU A 1083 -21.79 12.39 24.03
CA LEU A 1083 -21.17 11.67 22.92
C LEU A 1083 -20.20 12.61 22.19
N PHE A 1084 -19.01 12.12 21.91
CA PHE A 1084 -17.98 12.81 21.14
C PHE A 1084 -17.64 12.01 19.88
N LEU A 1085 -17.36 12.74 18.80
CA LEU A 1085 -17.08 12.18 17.49
C LEU A 1085 -16.09 13.06 16.72
N SER A 1086 -15.12 12.45 16.03
CA SER A 1086 -14.25 13.17 15.08
C SER A 1086 -14.64 12.88 13.63
N LEU A 1087 -14.54 13.89 12.76
CA LEU A 1087 -14.84 13.81 11.33
C LEU A 1087 -13.58 13.89 10.46
N THR A 1088 -13.68 13.40 9.22
CA THR A 1088 -12.54 13.30 8.29
C THR A 1088 -11.99 14.63 7.81
N ASP A 1089 -12.71 15.74 8.06
CA ASP A 1089 -12.31 17.10 7.73
C ASP A 1089 -11.68 17.85 8.91
N GLY A 1090 -11.33 17.12 9.99
CA GLY A 1090 -10.64 17.64 11.16
C GLY A 1090 -11.53 18.25 12.24
N ARG A 1091 -12.87 18.14 12.11
CA ARG A 1091 -13.80 18.56 13.17
C ARG A 1091 -13.93 17.53 14.28
N VAL A 1092 -14.07 18.00 15.51
CA VAL A 1092 -14.51 17.24 16.70
C VAL A 1092 -15.85 17.80 17.14
N ILE A 1093 -16.83 16.93 17.35
CA ILE A 1093 -18.21 17.28 17.69
C ILE A 1093 -18.53 16.72 19.07
N CYS A 1094 -19.22 17.53 19.89
CA CYS A 1094 -19.87 17.07 21.11
C CYS A 1094 -21.39 17.14 20.98
N MET A 1095 -22.06 16.06 21.38
CA MET A 1095 -23.50 15.94 21.40
C MET A 1095 -23.95 15.50 22.79
N GLY A 1096 -25.12 15.98 23.23
CA GLY A 1096 -25.68 15.63 24.54
C GLY A 1096 -27.20 15.70 24.54
N PRO A 1097 -27.85 15.59 25.72
CA PRO A 1097 -29.30 15.69 25.82
C PRO A 1097 -29.80 16.97 25.14
N LYS A 1098 -30.85 16.85 24.31
CA LYS A 1098 -31.49 17.98 23.66
C LYS A 1098 -32.10 18.87 24.75
N THR A 1099 -31.51 20.03 25.00
CA THR A 1099 -32.12 21.04 25.86
C THR A 1099 -33.13 21.79 25.00
N GLY A 1100 -34.37 21.92 25.45
CA GLY A 1100 -35.36 22.77 24.76
C GLY A 1100 -34.77 24.17 24.63
N LEU A 1101 -34.83 24.73 23.42
CA LEU A 1101 -34.47 26.12 23.14
C LEU A 1101 -35.24 27.07 24.05
#